data_AF-K1PH94-F1
#
_entry.id   AF-K1PH94-F1
#
_cell.length_a   1.000
_cell.length_b   1.000
_cell.length_c   1.000
_cell.angle_alpha   90.00
_cell.angle_beta   90.00
_cell.angle_gamma   90.00
#
_symmetry.space_group_name_H-M   'P 1'
#
loop_
_entity.id
_entity.type
_entity.pdbx_description
1 polymer ?
#
loop_
_entity_poly.entity_id
_entity_poly.type
_entity_poly.pdbx_seq_one_letter_code
_entity_poly.pdbx_strand_id
1 'polypeptide(L)'
;MVAPSLTYLHLLFVREHNRIARGLSAVNPHWCDETLYQETRKIIIAAIQHITYTEYLPLLLPRDIQSKYFLHSKRKGHDTVYDPSVNPSISNVFGVAAFRFGHSQVPNNQVLYSPSHKPIQIVPIEKTFNRPELILTKDRHGRGFDGLGRWMIGDFMAADDKCFDDGVRNKLFLDKKQKSFDLAALNIQRGRDHGIPGYNAWRKFCGLKPVVHFSSGPGGMVDHDPEDATLLKSLYRHPDDLDLYPAALSERHLPGGLVGPTFACLIAKQFYHLKAGDRFWYENKFLSIGFQEDQLNEIKRLRLSRIVCDNTQVSEVQTYVFQPSGSSNDVYPCRDRRFSLNLELWRENSKGAKNMHHGYNQDSGLLKVWRNVISPHCNCPQHNCNQRDRYRSPDGKCNNVKHPKWGSTFTPQHRYLPPAYHDGVNSPRIKSVTGEALPSARHISNVIHKADKCRSSGQFLTMMFMSWGQFLDHDFIGTPMNKGFNDSTITCCNLSSTTLKLREFCSCFPIRIPDGDTFFSGKCMEFVRSAAAPEDGCVPEWRNQINQHTSFIDGSMVYGATAKDARNLRAGYKGLLKVTDDGMLPQAKKSDCVVQKPSEYCFHAGMYWIHQLKEFIQNEFKWVGFFSGDKRSMVVPSLTYLHLLFVREHNRIARGLSAVNPHWCDETLYQETRKIIIAAIQHITYTEYLSLLLPKDIRPKYLLHSKRKGHDTLYNPSVNPSISNVFGVAAFRFGHSQIPNNQALYSTSYKPIQIVPIEKTYNRPELILTKDRHGRGYDGLGRWMIGSFITADDKCLDDGVRNKLFLDKEQKSFDLAALNIQRGRDHGIPGYNAWRKFCGLKPVVHFSSGPGGMVDHDPEDAALLKSLYRHPDDMDLYPAALSERHLPGGLVGPTFACLIAKQFYHLKAGDRFWYENKFLPTGFQEDQLNEIKKLKLSRIVCDNTQVSEVQTYVFQPSGSRSVVKEKRKSYLCCIYAF
;
A
#
# COMPACT_ATOMS: atom_id res chain seq x y z
N MET A 1 -7.59 11.63 -23.79
CA MET A 1 -8.03 12.66 -24.76
C MET A 1 -7.92 14.00 -24.09
N VAL A 2 -6.88 14.78 -24.39
CA VAL A 2 -6.61 16.03 -23.68
C VAL A 2 -6.29 17.12 -24.70
N ALA A 3 -6.99 18.26 -24.58
CA ALA A 3 -6.64 19.47 -25.30
C ALA A 3 -5.33 20.04 -24.74
N PRO A 4 -4.38 20.50 -25.59
CA PRO A 4 -3.11 21.04 -25.12
C PRO A 4 -3.25 22.18 -24.09
N SER A 5 -4.26 23.04 -24.25
CA SER A 5 -4.57 24.14 -23.32
C SER A 5 -4.89 23.67 -21.89
N LEU A 6 -5.57 22.54 -21.74
CA LEU A 6 -5.83 21.96 -20.41
C LEU A 6 -4.54 21.43 -19.78
N THR A 7 -3.71 20.75 -20.57
CA THR A 7 -2.40 20.27 -20.12
C THR A 7 -1.48 21.41 -19.70
N TYR A 8 -1.56 22.57 -20.35
CA TYR A 8 -0.83 23.78 -19.95
C TYR A 8 -1.15 24.18 -18.51
N LEU A 9 -2.43 24.29 -18.15
CA LEU A 9 -2.84 24.65 -16.77
C LEU A 9 -2.38 23.60 -15.75
N HIS A 10 -2.47 22.31 -16.06
CA HIS A 10 -1.96 21.26 -15.18
C HIS A 10 -0.45 21.40 -14.93
N LEU A 11 0.33 21.59 -16.00
CA LEU A 11 1.78 21.77 -15.89
C LEU A 11 2.14 23.07 -15.17
N LEU A 12 1.38 24.14 -15.36
CA LEU A 12 1.57 25.42 -14.68
C LEU A 12 1.51 25.24 -13.15
N PHE A 13 0.46 24.59 -12.63
CA PHE A 13 0.31 24.36 -11.19
C PHE A 13 1.27 23.30 -10.64
N VAL A 14 1.68 22.31 -11.43
CA VAL A 14 2.74 21.37 -11.02
C VAL A 14 4.09 22.09 -10.87
N ARG A 15 4.42 22.99 -11.79
CA ARG A 15 5.63 23.83 -11.67
C ARG A 15 5.54 24.74 -10.44
N GLU A 16 4.37 25.35 -10.19
CA GLU A 16 4.17 26.22 -9.04
C GLU A 16 4.29 25.47 -7.72
N HIS A 17 3.70 24.28 -7.63
CA HIS A 17 3.87 23.38 -6.49
C HIS A 17 5.36 23.14 -6.22
N ASN A 18 6.11 22.72 -7.23
CA ASN A 18 7.54 22.43 -7.05
C ASN A 18 8.37 23.69 -6.75
N ARG A 19 7.94 24.88 -7.17
CA ARG A 19 8.57 26.16 -6.82
C ARG A 19 8.34 26.48 -5.34
N ILE A 20 7.10 26.38 -4.86
CA ILE A 20 6.73 26.63 -3.46
C ILE A 20 7.39 25.60 -2.54
N ALA A 21 7.37 24.31 -2.88
CA ALA A 21 8.01 23.25 -2.09
C ALA A 21 9.52 23.50 -1.90
N ARG A 22 10.23 23.94 -2.95
CA ARG A 22 11.64 24.35 -2.85
C ARG A 22 11.84 25.55 -1.93
N GLY A 23 10.96 26.55 -2.01
CA GLY A 23 11.00 27.71 -1.13
C GLY A 23 10.74 27.35 0.34
N LEU A 24 9.72 26.53 0.61
CA LEU A 24 9.40 26.03 1.94
C LEU A 24 10.55 25.20 2.53
N SER A 25 11.21 24.37 1.72
CA SER A 25 12.39 23.61 2.14
C SER A 25 13.57 24.51 2.51
N ALA A 26 13.71 25.67 1.85
CA ALA A 26 14.75 26.63 2.17
C ALA A 26 14.50 27.36 3.50
N VAL A 27 13.24 27.73 3.80
CA VAL A 27 12.88 28.42 5.05
C VAL A 27 12.69 27.47 6.24
N ASN A 28 12.31 26.22 5.98
CA ASN A 28 12.15 25.14 6.97
C ASN A 28 13.03 23.93 6.62
N PRO A 29 14.35 24.00 6.85
CA PRO A 29 15.26 22.93 6.45
C PRO A 29 15.08 21.64 7.27
N HIS A 30 14.29 21.67 8.35
CA HIS A 30 13.94 20.53 9.19
C HIS A 30 12.65 19.81 8.76
N TRP A 31 11.85 20.39 7.85
CA TRP A 31 10.65 19.73 7.34
C TRP A 31 11.01 18.55 6.44
N CYS A 32 10.29 17.45 6.61
CA CYS A 32 10.43 16.30 5.73
C CYS A 32 9.63 16.48 4.44
N ASP A 33 9.91 15.63 3.44
CA ASP A 33 9.23 15.67 2.14
C ASP A 33 7.71 15.53 2.24
N GLU A 34 7.20 14.69 3.15
CA GLU A 34 5.75 14.57 3.36
C GLU A 34 5.15 15.88 3.90
N THR A 35 5.83 16.53 4.85
CA THR A 35 5.39 17.83 5.38
C THR A 35 5.44 18.90 4.29
N LEU A 36 6.55 18.96 3.53
CA LEU A 36 6.72 19.87 2.40
C LEU A 36 5.62 19.66 1.36
N TYR A 37 5.32 18.41 0.99
CA TYR A 37 4.29 18.08 0.03
C TYR A 37 2.91 18.50 0.52
N GLN A 38 2.50 18.13 1.74
CA GLN A 38 1.16 18.45 2.24
C GLN A 38 0.96 19.95 2.44
N GLU A 39 1.95 20.67 2.98
CA GLU A 39 1.88 22.13 3.14
C GLU A 39 1.87 22.85 1.79
N THR A 40 2.71 22.42 0.85
CA THR A 40 2.70 22.98 -0.52
C THR A 40 1.35 22.71 -1.21
N ARG A 41 0.84 21.48 -1.10
CA ARG A 41 -0.47 21.08 -1.64
C ARG A 41 -1.58 21.94 -1.06
N LYS A 42 -1.56 22.18 0.25
CA LYS A 42 -2.51 23.06 0.95
C LYS A 42 -2.48 24.48 0.39
N ILE A 43 -1.29 25.06 0.18
CA ILE A 43 -1.13 26.40 -0.43
C ILE A 43 -1.65 26.42 -1.88
N ILE A 44 -1.33 25.40 -2.68
CA ILE A 44 -1.80 25.30 -4.07
C ILE A 44 -3.33 25.19 -4.15
N ILE A 45 -3.95 24.37 -3.30
CA ILE A 45 -5.40 24.25 -3.21
C ILE A 45 -6.01 25.61 -2.87
N ALA A 46 -5.45 26.31 -1.88
CA ALA A 46 -5.90 27.64 -1.49
C ALA A 46 -5.75 28.67 -2.62
N ALA A 47 -4.64 28.64 -3.37
CA ALA A 47 -4.42 29.52 -4.51
C ALA A 47 -5.46 29.28 -5.61
N ILE A 48 -5.75 28.01 -5.96
CA ILE A 48 -6.77 27.66 -6.95
C ILE A 48 -8.15 28.14 -6.47
N GLN A 49 -8.54 27.80 -5.22
CA GLN A 49 -9.82 28.24 -4.64
C GLN A 49 -9.95 29.77 -4.63
N HIS A 50 -8.90 30.49 -4.22
CA HIS A 50 -8.88 31.94 -4.18
C HIS A 50 -9.04 32.56 -5.58
N ILE A 51 -8.24 32.12 -6.55
CA ILE A 51 -8.29 32.63 -7.93
C ILE A 51 -9.66 32.32 -8.56
N THR A 52 -10.18 31.11 -8.37
CA THR A 52 -11.50 30.75 -8.92
C THR A 52 -12.61 31.66 -8.41
N TYR A 53 -12.66 31.95 -7.10
CA TYR A 53 -13.75 32.73 -6.52
C TYR A 53 -13.56 34.25 -6.62
N THR A 54 -12.33 34.73 -6.83
CA THR A 54 -12.04 36.18 -6.86
C THR A 54 -11.68 36.72 -8.24
N GLU A 55 -11.31 35.87 -9.19
CA GLU A 55 -10.98 36.28 -10.56
C GLU A 55 -11.89 35.64 -11.62
N TYR A 56 -12.21 34.35 -11.51
CA TYR A 56 -13.00 33.64 -12.53
C TYR A 56 -14.51 33.81 -12.34
N LEU A 57 -15.05 33.43 -11.18
CA LEU A 57 -16.50 33.52 -10.90
C LEU A 57 -17.07 34.92 -11.08
N PRO A 58 -16.36 36.02 -10.75
CA PRO A 58 -16.90 37.35 -10.96
C PRO A 58 -17.10 37.76 -12.42
N LEU A 59 -16.47 37.08 -13.37
CA LEU A 59 -16.73 37.27 -14.80
C LEU A 59 -17.94 36.46 -15.25
N LEU A 60 -18.14 35.28 -14.66
CA LEU A 60 -19.22 34.37 -15.01
C LEU A 60 -20.57 34.81 -14.40
N LEU A 61 -20.57 35.21 -13.14
CA LEU A 61 -21.76 35.50 -12.35
C LEU A 61 -21.76 36.98 -11.93
N PRO A 62 -22.86 37.73 -12.17
CA PRO A 62 -22.92 39.12 -11.73
C PRO A 62 -22.91 39.25 -10.20
N ARG A 63 -22.60 40.45 -9.71
CA ARG A 63 -22.36 40.71 -8.27
C ARG A 63 -23.55 40.40 -7.37
N ASP A 64 -24.77 40.62 -7.84
CA ASP A 64 -26.00 40.33 -7.11
C ASP A 64 -26.18 38.81 -6.89
N ILE A 65 -25.91 37.99 -7.91
CA ILE A 65 -25.93 36.52 -7.81
C ILE A 65 -24.84 36.03 -6.86
N GLN A 66 -23.62 36.56 -6.97
CA GLN A 66 -22.54 36.19 -6.05
C GLN A 66 -22.87 36.55 -4.59
N SER A 67 -23.51 37.69 -4.36
CA SER A 67 -23.96 38.12 -3.03
C SER A 67 -25.07 37.21 -2.50
N LYS A 68 -26.07 36.89 -3.35
CA LYS A 68 -27.18 35.98 -3.01
C LYS A 68 -26.72 34.60 -2.56
N TYR A 69 -25.60 34.10 -3.11
CA TYR A 69 -25.07 32.77 -2.81
C TYR A 69 -23.76 32.81 -1.99
N PHE A 70 -23.43 33.93 -1.35
CA PHE A 70 -22.27 34.06 -0.46
C PHE A 70 -20.92 33.65 -1.10
N LEU A 71 -20.76 33.90 -2.40
CA LEU A 71 -19.57 33.47 -3.16
C LEU A 71 -18.38 34.40 -3.00
N HIS A 72 -18.58 35.62 -2.51
CA HIS A 72 -17.50 36.59 -2.30
C HIS A 72 -16.51 36.15 -1.20
N SER A 73 -15.26 36.59 -1.31
CA SER A 73 -14.21 36.42 -0.30
C SER A 73 -13.86 37.77 0.32
N LYS A 74 -13.59 37.79 1.63
CA LYS A 74 -13.12 38.99 2.34
C LYS A 74 -11.70 39.36 1.91
N ARG A 75 -11.41 40.67 1.81
CA ARG A 75 -10.08 41.17 1.42
C ARG A 75 -8.95 40.74 2.37
N LYS A 76 -9.24 40.60 3.67
CA LYS A 76 -8.30 40.15 4.72
C LYS A 76 -9.02 39.29 5.75
N GLY A 77 -8.25 38.50 6.49
CA GLY A 77 -8.72 37.70 7.61
C GLY A 77 -9.54 36.48 7.20
N HIS A 78 -9.99 35.73 8.21
CA HIS A 78 -10.77 34.51 8.02
C HIS A 78 -12.23 34.78 7.64
N ASP A 79 -12.82 33.83 6.92
CA ASP A 79 -14.25 33.79 6.61
C ASP A 79 -14.75 32.34 6.69
N THR A 80 -15.16 31.94 7.90
CA THR A 80 -15.58 30.54 8.14
C THR A 80 -17.02 30.37 7.69
N VAL A 81 -17.21 29.51 6.69
CA VAL A 81 -18.49 29.27 6.02
C VAL A 81 -18.88 27.79 6.00
N TYR A 82 -18.08 26.95 6.67
CA TYR A 82 -18.30 25.51 6.68
C TYR A 82 -19.58 25.13 7.41
N ASP A 83 -20.42 24.36 6.74
CA ASP A 83 -21.64 23.76 7.27
C ASP A 83 -21.63 22.25 6.97
N PRO A 84 -21.55 21.38 7.99
CA PRO A 84 -21.51 19.93 7.79
C PRO A 84 -22.82 19.34 7.20
N SER A 85 -23.91 20.09 7.18
CA SER A 85 -25.19 19.69 6.57
C SER A 85 -25.24 19.95 5.06
N VAL A 86 -24.32 20.74 4.52
CA VAL A 86 -24.25 21.05 3.08
C VAL A 86 -23.53 19.93 2.34
N ASN A 87 -24.16 19.39 1.31
CA ASN A 87 -23.58 18.35 0.46
C ASN A 87 -22.76 18.98 -0.70
N PRO A 88 -21.42 18.84 -0.71
CA PRO A 88 -20.56 19.43 -1.75
C PRO A 88 -20.52 18.60 -3.04
N SER A 89 -21.21 17.45 -3.11
CA SER A 89 -21.20 16.59 -4.30
C SER A 89 -21.58 17.37 -5.54
N ILE A 90 -20.89 17.09 -6.65
CA ILE A 90 -21.23 17.69 -7.94
C ILE A 90 -22.60 17.18 -8.35
N SER A 91 -23.56 18.08 -8.46
CA SER A 91 -24.90 17.76 -8.94
C SER A 91 -24.83 17.31 -10.40
N ASN A 92 -25.66 16.32 -10.75
CA ASN A 92 -25.70 15.75 -12.11
C ASN A 92 -25.90 16.87 -13.15
N VAL A 93 -26.89 17.75 -12.94
CA VAL A 93 -27.21 18.88 -13.82
C VAL A 93 -26.04 19.84 -14.03
N PHE A 94 -25.22 20.09 -13.00
CA PHE A 94 -24.05 20.94 -13.12
C PHE A 94 -23.01 20.29 -14.04
N GLY A 95 -22.70 19.01 -13.83
CA GLY A 95 -21.67 18.29 -14.58
C GLY A 95 -22.03 17.95 -16.03
N VAL A 96 -23.32 17.80 -16.35
CA VAL A 96 -23.75 17.41 -17.70
C VAL A 96 -24.38 18.53 -18.52
N ALA A 97 -24.80 19.63 -17.90
CA ALA A 97 -25.40 20.76 -18.60
C ALA A 97 -24.78 22.10 -18.20
N ALA A 98 -25.01 22.58 -16.98
CA ALA A 98 -24.75 23.98 -16.63
C ALA A 98 -23.28 24.38 -16.75
N PHE A 99 -22.34 23.57 -16.27
CA PHE A 99 -20.91 23.88 -16.33
C PHE A 99 -20.23 23.44 -17.64
N ARG A 100 -21.03 23.12 -18.67
CA ARG A 100 -20.56 22.88 -20.05
C ARG A 100 -20.74 24.09 -20.96
N PHE A 101 -21.27 25.21 -20.45
CA PHE A 101 -21.45 26.45 -21.20
C PHE A 101 -20.16 26.84 -21.96
N GLY A 102 -18.99 26.75 -21.31
CA GLY A 102 -17.70 27.08 -21.91
C GLY A 102 -17.26 26.23 -23.11
N HIS A 103 -18.05 25.26 -23.57
CA HIS A 103 -17.78 24.59 -24.83
C HIS A 103 -18.11 25.44 -26.07
N SER A 104 -19.02 26.42 -25.98
CA SER A 104 -19.26 27.42 -27.05
C SER A 104 -18.06 28.36 -27.22
N GLN A 105 -17.35 28.63 -26.12
CA GLN A 105 -16.20 29.53 -26.05
C GLN A 105 -14.92 28.99 -26.73
N VAL A 106 -14.94 27.79 -27.31
CA VAL A 106 -13.77 27.18 -27.96
C VAL A 106 -13.59 27.75 -29.37
N PRO A 107 -12.49 28.47 -29.67
CA PRO A 107 -12.27 29.04 -30.99
C PRO A 107 -11.86 27.99 -32.03
N ASN A 108 -12.14 28.28 -33.31
CA ASN A 108 -11.73 27.45 -34.45
C ASN A 108 -10.21 27.28 -34.62
N ASN A 109 -9.39 28.21 -34.11
CA ASN A 109 -7.95 28.21 -34.30
C ASN A 109 -7.20 28.42 -32.98
N GLN A 110 -6.12 27.66 -32.80
CA GLN A 110 -5.13 27.87 -31.77
C GLN A 110 -3.88 28.51 -32.39
N VAL A 111 -3.47 29.69 -31.90
CA VAL A 111 -2.28 30.39 -32.38
C VAL A 111 -1.11 30.11 -31.43
N LEU A 112 0.13 29.98 -31.94
CA LEU A 112 1.34 29.94 -31.13
C LEU A 112 2.13 31.22 -31.36
N TYR A 113 2.38 31.99 -30.29
CA TYR A 113 3.07 33.28 -30.38
C TYR A 113 4.55 33.21 -29.99
N SER A 114 5.37 33.98 -30.69
CA SER A 114 6.76 34.24 -30.34
C SER A 114 6.88 35.06 -29.05
N PRO A 115 8.09 35.16 -28.45
CA PRO A 115 8.34 36.09 -27.35
C PRO A 115 8.02 37.56 -27.68
N SER A 116 8.04 37.95 -28.95
CA SER A 116 7.67 39.28 -29.43
C SER A 116 6.20 39.40 -29.85
N HIS A 117 5.34 38.47 -29.40
CA HIS A 117 3.91 38.40 -29.71
C HIS A 117 3.58 38.33 -31.21
N LYS A 118 4.49 37.79 -32.03
CA LYS A 118 4.22 37.53 -33.45
C LYS A 118 3.67 36.10 -33.63
N PRO A 119 2.61 35.90 -34.44
CA PRO A 119 2.09 34.56 -34.70
C PRO A 119 3.14 33.72 -35.44
N ILE A 120 3.51 32.58 -34.86
CA ILE A 120 4.47 31.62 -35.43
C ILE A 120 3.72 30.52 -36.20
N GLN A 121 2.61 30.05 -35.63
CA GLN A 121 1.85 28.94 -36.17
C GLN A 121 0.38 29.09 -35.82
N ILE A 122 -0.50 28.84 -36.78
CA ILE A 122 -1.94 28.75 -36.57
C ILE A 122 -2.33 27.29 -36.79
N VAL A 123 -2.97 26.69 -35.79
CA VAL A 123 -3.38 25.28 -35.81
C VAL A 123 -4.90 25.23 -35.67
N PRO A 124 -5.63 24.68 -36.66
CA PRO A 124 -7.06 24.44 -36.52
C PRO A 124 -7.35 23.57 -35.30
N ILE A 125 -8.37 23.93 -34.51
CA ILE A 125 -8.61 23.33 -33.19
C ILE A 125 -8.86 21.82 -33.27
N GLU A 126 -9.51 21.35 -34.33
CA GLU A 126 -9.77 19.92 -34.58
C GLU A 126 -8.47 19.12 -34.72
N LYS A 127 -7.38 19.78 -35.11
CA LYS A 127 -6.05 19.17 -35.24
C LYS A 127 -5.23 19.22 -33.96
N THR A 128 -5.71 19.83 -32.88
CA THR A 128 -4.96 19.97 -31.62
C THR A 128 -5.19 18.82 -30.63
N PHE A 129 -6.33 18.13 -30.74
CA PHE A 129 -6.68 17.05 -29.82
C PHE A 129 -5.70 15.88 -29.91
N ASN A 130 -5.25 15.38 -28.75
CA ASN A 130 -4.29 14.26 -28.65
C ASN A 130 -2.92 14.55 -29.29
N ARG A 131 -2.50 15.82 -29.32
CA ARG A 131 -1.20 16.26 -29.86
C ARG A 131 -0.25 16.76 -28.78
N PRO A 132 0.35 15.88 -27.95
CA PRO A 132 1.28 16.31 -26.90
C PRO A 132 2.51 17.05 -27.45
N GLU A 133 2.88 16.84 -28.71
CA GLU A 133 3.98 17.53 -29.37
C GLU A 133 3.82 19.07 -29.36
N LEU A 134 2.58 19.57 -29.35
CA LEU A 134 2.29 21.02 -29.31
C LEU A 134 2.74 21.68 -28.01
N ILE A 135 2.95 20.90 -26.93
CA ILE A 135 3.47 21.38 -25.65
C ILE A 135 4.93 21.00 -25.46
N LEU A 136 5.30 19.80 -25.90
CA LEU A 136 6.64 19.22 -25.65
C LEU A 136 7.72 19.80 -26.56
N THR A 137 7.35 20.45 -27.67
CA THR A 137 8.31 21.09 -28.58
C THR A 137 9.12 22.15 -27.82
N LYS A 138 10.44 21.97 -27.75
CA LYS A 138 11.38 22.98 -27.24
C LYS A 138 12.13 23.56 -28.42
N ASP A 139 11.92 24.83 -28.73
CA ASP A 139 12.68 25.50 -29.78
C ASP A 139 13.02 26.95 -29.42
N ARG A 140 14.05 27.49 -30.10
CA ARG A 140 14.56 28.85 -29.89
C ARG A 140 13.59 29.95 -30.31
N HIS A 141 12.50 29.60 -31.00
CA HIS A 141 11.49 30.56 -31.47
C HIS A 141 10.33 30.71 -30.46
N GLY A 142 10.34 29.93 -29.37
CA GLY A 142 9.35 30.04 -28.29
C GLY A 142 8.06 29.26 -28.53
N ARG A 143 8.08 28.21 -29.38
CA ARG A 143 6.98 27.23 -29.51
C ARG A 143 6.89 26.34 -28.27
N GLY A 144 5.80 25.58 -28.13
CA GLY A 144 5.57 24.67 -27.02
C GLY A 144 4.79 25.32 -25.87
N PHE A 145 5.10 24.90 -24.64
CA PHE A 145 4.43 25.35 -23.41
C PHE A 145 4.29 26.88 -23.28
N ASP A 146 5.36 27.65 -23.50
CA ASP A 146 5.33 29.11 -23.32
C ASP A 146 4.57 29.82 -24.46
N GLY A 147 4.71 29.35 -25.71
CA GLY A 147 3.96 29.88 -26.85
C GLY A 147 2.46 29.65 -26.76
N LEU A 148 2.06 28.49 -26.21
CA LEU A 148 0.66 28.20 -25.88
C LEU A 148 0.16 29.07 -24.72
N GLY A 149 1.01 29.31 -23.71
CA GLY A 149 0.69 30.22 -22.61
C GLY A 149 0.39 31.64 -23.08
N ARG A 150 1.19 32.19 -24.01
CA ARG A 150 0.94 33.51 -24.62
C ARG A 150 -0.39 33.58 -25.35
N TRP A 151 -0.79 32.51 -26.01
CA TRP A 151 -2.11 32.43 -26.65
C TRP A 151 -3.23 32.44 -25.61
N MET A 152 -3.13 31.61 -24.57
CA MET A 152 -4.17 31.51 -23.55
C MET A 152 -4.40 32.80 -22.75
N ILE A 153 -3.40 33.67 -22.63
CA ILE A 153 -3.51 34.96 -21.95
C ILE A 153 -3.73 36.14 -22.92
N GLY A 154 -3.46 35.96 -24.22
CA GLY A 154 -3.43 37.05 -25.19
C GLY A 154 -4.62 37.06 -26.16
N ASP A 155 -5.18 35.90 -26.49
CA ASP A 155 -6.27 35.79 -27.47
C ASP A 155 -7.65 35.81 -26.79
N PHE A 156 -8.65 36.21 -27.57
CA PHE A 156 -10.05 36.13 -27.18
C PHE A 156 -10.57 34.70 -27.34
N MET A 157 -11.41 34.29 -26.40
CA MET A 157 -12.27 33.12 -26.58
C MET A 157 -13.29 33.35 -27.70
N ALA A 158 -13.89 32.27 -28.23
CA ALA A 158 -15.06 32.42 -29.09
C ALA A 158 -16.22 33.05 -28.32
N ALA A 159 -17.21 33.60 -29.04
CA ALA A 159 -18.39 34.16 -28.41
C ALA A 159 -19.05 33.11 -27.49
N ASP A 160 -19.41 33.53 -26.28
CA ASP A 160 -20.16 32.69 -25.36
C ASP A 160 -21.64 32.79 -25.72
N ASP A 161 -22.09 31.98 -26.67
CA ASP A 161 -23.49 31.96 -27.08
C ASP A 161 -23.91 30.56 -27.54
N LYS A 162 -25.11 30.45 -28.14
CA LYS A 162 -25.62 29.20 -28.71
C LYS A 162 -24.81 28.67 -29.90
N CYS A 163 -23.93 29.47 -30.48
CA CYS A 163 -23.16 29.11 -31.67
C CYS A 163 -21.89 28.36 -31.27
N PHE A 164 -21.59 27.32 -32.04
CA PHE A 164 -20.37 26.52 -31.87
C PHE A 164 -19.56 26.61 -33.14
N ASP A 165 -18.27 26.87 -32.97
CA ASP A 165 -17.29 26.83 -34.04
C ASP A 165 -17.18 25.42 -34.64
N ASP A 166 -17.03 25.35 -35.97
CA ASP A 166 -17.00 24.10 -36.75
C ASP A 166 -15.95 23.09 -36.27
N GLY A 167 -14.83 23.57 -35.72
CA GLY A 167 -13.77 22.74 -35.15
C GLY A 167 -14.24 21.80 -34.03
N VAL A 168 -15.28 22.19 -33.28
CA VAL A 168 -15.89 21.38 -32.21
C VAL A 168 -17.32 20.94 -32.51
N ARG A 169 -18.02 21.61 -33.44
CA ARG A 169 -19.37 21.22 -33.88
C ARG A 169 -19.36 20.16 -34.97
N ASN A 170 -18.57 20.35 -36.03
CA ASN A 170 -18.60 19.48 -37.21
C ASN A 170 -17.35 18.62 -37.34
N LYS A 171 -16.26 18.96 -36.63
CA LYS A 171 -14.93 18.35 -36.80
C LYS A 171 -14.33 17.80 -35.50
N LEU A 172 -15.12 17.64 -34.44
CA LEU A 172 -14.58 17.12 -33.17
C LEU A 172 -14.04 15.70 -33.36
N PHE A 173 -12.75 15.51 -33.06
CA PHE A 173 -12.03 14.25 -33.27
C PHE A 173 -12.14 13.70 -34.70
N LEU A 174 -12.13 14.59 -35.70
CA LEU A 174 -12.15 14.20 -37.11
C LEU A 174 -11.03 13.19 -37.42
N ASP A 175 -11.42 11.98 -37.82
CA ASP A 175 -10.51 10.90 -38.13
C ASP A 175 -10.06 10.91 -39.62
N LYS A 176 -9.12 10.02 -39.96
CA LYS A 176 -8.62 9.90 -41.35
C LYS A 176 -9.69 9.46 -42.36
N LYS A 177 -10.83 8.93 -41.89
CA LYS A 177 -11.96 8.48 -42.71
C LYS A 177 -13.07 9.54 -42.79
N GLN A 178 -12.78 10.79 -42.39
CA GLN A 178 -13.73 11.91 -42.36
C GLN A 178 -14.93 11.67 -41.44
N LYS A 179 -14.76 10.86 -40.38
CA LYS A 179 -15.77 10.73 -39.31
C LYS A 179 -15.42 11.65 -38.15
N SER A 180 -16.42 12.36 -37.65
CA SER A 180 -16.30 13.29 -36.53
C SER A 180 -17.47 13.12 -35.56
N PHE A 181 -17.34 13.79 -34.42
CA PHE A 181 -18.42 14.02 -33.47
C PHE A 181 -18.88 15.48 -33.52
N ASP A 182 -20.06 15.73 -32.96
CA ASP A 182 -20.59 17.07 -32.68
C ASP A 182 -20.67 17.28 -31.17
N LEU A 183 -19.91 18.26 -30.66
CA LEU A 183 -19.84 18.53 -29.22
C LEU A 183 -21.18 19.00 -28.64
N ALA A 184 -21.95 19.80 -29.37
CA ALA A 184 -23.24 20.30 -28.92
C ALA A 184 -24.28 19.16 -28.89
N ALA A 185 -24.34 18.34 -29.94
CA ALA A 185 -25.19 17.16 -30.00
C ALA A 185 -24.85 16.15 -28.88
N LEU A 186 -23.57 15.95 -28.60
CA LEU A 186 -23.12 15.11 -27.49
C LEU A 186 -23.57 15.64 -26.12
N ASN A 187 -23.58 16.96 -25.90
CA ASN A 187 -24.04 17.53 -24.63
C ASN A 187 -25.56 17.38 -24.47
N ILE A 188 -26.33 17.58 -25.54
CA ILE A 188 -27.78 17.33 -25.54
C ILE A 188 -28.07 15.86 -25.25
N GLN A 189 -27.45 14.95 -26.00
CA GLN A 189 -27.66 13.52 -25.83
C GLN A 189 -27.22 13.03 -24.45
N ARG A 190 -26.14 13.59 -23.88
CA ARG A 190 -25.71 13.29 -22.51
C ARG A 190 -26.73 13.78 -21.48
N GLY A 191 -27.34 14.95 -21.67
CA GLY A 191 -28.43 15.42 -20.82
C GLY A 191 -29.59 14.41 -20.79
N ARG A 192 -29.99 13.90 -21.96
CA ARG A 192 -31.05 12.89 -22.09
C ARG A 192 -30.69 11.55 -21.47
N ASP A 193 -29.48 11.06 -21.74
CA ASP A 193 -28.94 9.81 -21.16
C ASP A 193 -28.92 9.86 -19.62
N HIS A 194 -28.53 11.01 -19.07
CA HIS A 194 -28.51 11.24 -17.62
C HIS A 194 -29.90 11.54 -17.02
N GLY A 195 -30.97 11.50 -17.82
CA GLY A 195 -32.34 11.75 -17.39
C GLY A 195 -32.54 13.16 -16.84
N ILE A 196 -31.85 14.17 -17.38
CA ILE A 196 -31.98 15.55 -16.92
C ILE A 196 -33.39 16.06 -17.26
N PRO A 197 -34.16 16.55 -16.29
CA PRO A 197 -35.47 17.15 -16.55
C PRO A 197 -35.39 18.31 -17.53
N GLY A 198 -36.46 18.53 -18.28
CA GLY A 198 -36.58 19.63 -19.24
C GLY A 198 -36.40 21.01 -18.60
N TYR A 199 -36.15 22.01 -19.46
CA TYR A 199 -35.80 23.37 -19.11
C TYR A 199 -36.70 24.01 -18.05
N ASN A 200 -38.03 23.85 -18.16
CA ASN A 200 -39.00 24.43 -17.22
C ASN A 200 -38.88 23.88 -15.78
N ALA A 201 -38.47 22.63 -15.61
CA ALA A 201 -38.24 22.05 -14.29
C ALA A 201 -37.11 22.79 -13.55
N TRP A 202 -36.05 23.15 -14.27
CA TRP A 202 -34.91 23.88 -13.73
C TRP A 202 -35.19 25.37 -13.53
N ARG A 203 -35.97 25.99 -14.41
CA ARG A 203 -36.51 27.34 -14.16
C ARG A 203 -37.26 27.39 -12.83
N LYS A 204 -38.19 26.45 -12.62
CA LYS A 204 -38.95 26.34 -11.37
C LYS A 204 -38.04 26.11 -10.16
N PHE A 205 -37.06 25.21 -10.27
CA PHE A 205 -36.06 24.97 -9.22
C PHE A 205 -35.28 26.24 -8.85
N CYS A 206 -35.00 27.09 -9.84
CA CYS A 206 -34.31 28.37 -9.66
C CYS A 206 -35.22 29.53 -9.23
N GLY A 207 -36.52 29.28 -9.03
CA GLY A 207 -37.50 30.32 -8.68
C GLY A 207 -37.89 31.23 -9.85
N LEU A 208 -37.57 30.83 -11.09
CA LEU A 208 -37.97 31.51 -12.32
C LEU A 208 -39.34 31.02 -12.78
N LYS A 209 -40.10 31.88 -13.46
CA LYS A 209 -41.41 31.51 -14.02
C LYS A 209 -41.23 30.51 -15.18
N PRO A 210 -41.95 29.37 -15.22
CA PRO A 210 -41.96 28.48 -16.38
C PRO A 210 -42.44 29.20 -17.64
N VAL A 211 -41.92 28.75 -18.78
CA VAL A 211 -42.35 29.19 -20.11
C VAL A 211 -43.54 28.34 -20.56
N VAL A 212 -44.65 28.96 -20.93
CA VAL A 212 -45.86 28.28 -21.43
C VAL A 212 -46.04 28.39 -22.94
N HIS A 213 -45.34 29.33 -23.59
CA HIS A 213 -45.31 29.47 -25.05
C HIS A 213 -44.00 30.11 -25.54
N PHE A 214 -43.70 29.97 -26.84
CA PHE A 214 -42.44 30.47 -27.41
C PHE A 214 -42.39 31.97 -27.75
N SER A 215 -43.49 32.74 -27.62
CA SER A 215 -43.42 34.20 -27.84
C SER A 215 -42.68 34.93 -26.71
N SER A 216 -42.33 36.19 -26.91
CA SER A 216 -41.66 37.06 -25.93
C SER A 216 -42.59 37.76 -24.93
N GLY A 217 -43.91 37.52 -25.02
CA GLY A 217 -44.90 38.12 -24.11
C GLY A 217 -44.94 37.47 -22.72
N PRO A 218 -45.84 37.92 -21.81
CA PRO A 218 -46.01 37.33 -20.49
C PRO A 218 -46.27 35.82 -20.55
N GLY A 219 -45.53 35.03 -19.75
CA GLY A 219 -45.57 33.56 -19.83
C GLY A 219 -44.70 32.96 -20.93
N GLY A 220 -44.03 33.81 -21.71
CA GLY A 220 -43.18 33.42 -22.83
C GLY A 220 -41.70 33.27 -22.50
N MET A 221 -40.88 33.16 -23.55
CA MET A 221 -39.41 33.09 -23.48
C MET A 221 -38.81 34.48 -23.25
N VAL A 222 -39.15 35.09 -22.11
CA VAL A 222 -38.78 36.48 -21.76
C VAL A 222 -37.30 36.68 -21.46
N ASP A 223 -36.54 35.59 -21.29
CA ASP A 223 -35.09 35.62 -21.07
C ASP A 223 -34.31 35.36 -22.37
N HIS A 224 -35.00 35.14 -23.51
CA HIS A 224 -34.39 34.83 -24.81
C HIS A 224 -34.58 35.96 -25.80
N ASP A 225 -33.65 36.10 -26.74
CA ASP A 225 -33.86 36.96 -27.90
C ASP A 225 -35.01 36.42 -28.78
N PRO A 226 -35.83 37.29 -29.41
CA PRO A 226 -36.98 36.84 -30.19
C PRO A 226 -36.63 35.85 -31.30
N GLU A 227 -35.44 36.00 -31.89
CA GLU A 227 -34.91 35.09 -32.92
C GLU A 227 -34.63 33.70 -32.34
N ASP A 228 -34.10 33.62 -31.13
CA ASP A 228 -33.74 32.36 -30.46
C ASP A 228 -34.97 31.62 -29.99
N ALA A 229 -35.96 32.36 -29.48
CA ALA A 229 -37.27 31.80 -29.14
C ALA A 229 -37.98 31.24 -30.38
N THR A 230 -37.83 31.91 -31.54
CA THR A 230 -38.36 31.43 -32.83
C THR A 230 -37.62 30.18 -33.31
N LEU A 231 -36.30 30.13 -33.15
CA LEU A 231 -35.51 28.95 -33.50
C LEU A 231 -35.85 27.75 -32.61
N LEU A 232 -36.01 27.96 -31.30
CA LEU A 232 -36.42 26.91 -30.37
C LEU A 232 -37.84 26.41 -30.68
N LYS A 233 -38.76 27.30 -31.07
CA LYS A 233 -40.11 26.93 -31.55
C LYS A 233 -40.09 26.04 -32.79
N SER A 234 -39.13 26.24 -33.70
CA SER A 234 -39.05 25.42 -34.92
C SER A 234 -38.53 24.00 -34.64
N LEU A 235 -37.84 23.81 -33.51
CA LEU A 235 -37.22 22.54 -33.12
C LEU A 235 -38.06 21.75 -32.10
N TYR A 236 -38.83 22.42 -31.24
CA TYR A 236 -39.60 21.80 -30.15
C TYR A 236 -41.09 22.11 -30.29
N ARG A 237 -41.94 21.10 -30.03
CA ARG A 237 -43.40 21.24 -30.16
C ARG A 237 -44.01 22.02 -29.00
N HIS A 238 -43.50 21.84 -27.79
CA HIS A 238 -43.94 22.52 -26.58
C HIS A 238 -42.74 23.01 -25.75
N PRO A 239 -42.84 24.14 -25.00
CA PRO A 239 -41.75 24.60 -24.14
C PRO A 239 -41.31 23.61 -23.04
N ASP A 240 -42.19 22.70 -22.61
CA ASP A 240 -41.81 21.64 -21.67
C ASP A 240 -40.91 20.56 -22.28
N ASP A 241 -40.87 20.45 -23.61
CA ASP A 241 -40.01 19.50 -24.32
C ASP A 241 -38.56 19.99 -24.45
N LEU A 242 -38.29 21.25 -24.09
CA LEU A 242 -36.98 21.87 -24.24
C LEU A 242 -35.93 21.15 -23.38
N ASP A 243 -34.90 20.60 -24.03
CA ASP A 243 -33.71 20.13 -23.32
C ASP A 243 -33.05 21.32 -22.59
N LEU A 244 -32.61 21.11 -21.35
CA LEU A 244 -32.03 22.17 -20.52
C LEU A 244 -30.84 22.87 -21.21
N TYR A 245 -29.92 22.09 -21.79
CA TYR A 245 -28.66 22.62 -22.29
C TYR A 245 -28.85 23.66 -23.42
N PRO A 246 -29.51 23.36 -24.55
CA PRO A 246 -29.68 24.34 -25.62
C PRO A 246 -30.59 25.50 -25.23
N ALA A 247 -31.62 25.25 -24.39
CA ALA A 247 -32.54 26.30 -23.97
C ALA A 247 -31.86 27.31 -23.02
N ALA A 248 -31.13 26.84 -22.00
CA ALA A 248 -30.47 27.72 -21.05
C ALA A 248 -29.20 28.39 -21.60
N LEU A 249 -28.50 27.76 -22.55
CA LEU A 249 -27.37 28.39 -23.27
C LEU A 249 -27.82 29.53 -24.19
N SER A 250 -29.06 29.49 -24.68
CA SER A 250 -29.62 30.55 -25.54
C SER A 250 -30.28 31.70 -24.75
N GLU A 251 -30.25 31.67 -23.42
CA GLU A 251 -30.73 32.79 -22.61
C GLU A 251 -29.80 34.01 -22.78
N ARG A 252 -30.38 35.21 -22.82
CA ARG A 252 -29.61 36.45 -22.70
C ARG A 252 -28.79 36.43 -21.42
N HIS A 253 -27.54 36.86 -21.54
CA HIS A 253 -26.66 36.99 -20.39
C HIS A 253 -27.22 38.00 -19.39
N LEU A 254 -27.09 37.67 -18.10
CA LEU A 254 -27.35 38.65 -17.06
C LEU A 254 -26.38 39.82 -17.18
N PRO A 255 -26.81 41.07 -16.93
CA PRO A 255 -25.93 42.23 -16.98
C PRO A 255 -24.68 42.05 -16.10
N GLY A 256 -23.50 42.06 -16.72
CA GLY A 256 -22.22 41.86 -16.02
C GLY A 256 -21.85 40.39 -15.74
N GLY A 257 -22.51 39.42 -16.35
CA GLY A 257 -22.14 38.00 -16.34
C GLY A 257 -22.05 37.41 -17.75
N LEU A 258 -21.66 36.14 -17.83
CA LEU A 258 -21.49 35.40 -19.10
C LEU A 258 -22.57 34.33 -19.34
N VAL A 259 -23.54 34.20 -18.43
CA VAL A 259 -24.61 33.20 -18.56
C VAL A 259 -25.97 33.80 -18.24
N GLY A 260 -27.01 33.20 -18.80
CA GLY A 260 -28.40 33.54 -18.49
C GLY A 260 -28.84 33.11 -17.08
N PRO A 261 -30.04 33.54 -16.66
CA PRO A 261 -30.55 33.36 -15.30
C PRO A 261 -30.61 31.90 -14.83
N THR A 262 -30.93 30.93 -15.70
CA THR A 262 -31.04 29.52 -15.31
C THR A 262 -29.65 28.93 -15.02
N PHE A 263 -28.69 29.11 -15.92
CA PHE A 263 -27.32 28.64 -15.68
C PHE A 263 -26.63 29.40 -14.55
N ALA A 264 -26.85 30.72 -14.42
CA ALA A 264 -26.32 31.50 -13.29
C ALA A 264 -26.75 30.90 -11.94
N CYS A 265 -28.04 30.55 -11.80
CA CYS A 265 -28.56 29.91 -10.59
C CYS A 265 -27.92 28.55 -10.31
N LEU A 266 -27.86 27.66 -11.30
CA LEU A 266 -27.33 26.30 -11.12
C LEU A 266 -25.84 26.31 -10.80
N ILE A 267 -25.07 27.15 -11.49
CA ILE A 267 -23.64 27.33 -11.27
C ILE A 267 -23.40 27.92 -9.87
N ALA A 268 -24.09 29.01 -9.51
CA ALA A 268 -23.91 29.67 -8.22
C ALA A 268 -24.23 28.75 -7.04
N LYS A 269 -25.33 27.98 -7.12
CA LYS A 269 -25.68 26.98 -6.09
C LYS A 269 -24.59 25.91 -5.94
N GLN A 270 -24.04 25.40 -7.03
CA GLN A 270 -22.99 24.39 -6.96
C GLN A 270 -21.71 24.95 -6.33
N PHE A 271 -21.27 26.16 -6.72
CA PHE A 271 -20.11 26.79 -6.11
C PHE A 271 -20.34 27.13 -4.63
N TYR A 272 -21.55 27.54 -4.24
CA TYR A 272 -21.89 27.69 -2.83
C TYR A 272 -21.73 26.36 -2.07
N HIS A 273 -22.23 25.24 -2.60
CA HIS A 273 -22.07 23.93 -1.96
C HIS A 273 -20.60 23.48 -1.87
N LEU A 274 -19.80 23.77 -2.90
CA LEU A 274 -18.36 23.47 -2.90
C LEU A 274 -17.60 24.31 -1.86
N LYS A 275 -18.02 25.56 -1.63
CA LYS A 275 -17.43 26.45 -0.62
C LYS A 275 -17.88 26.09 0.80
N ALA A 276 -19.18 25.98 1.02
CA ALA A 276 -19.77 25.76 2.36
C ALA A 276 -19.68 24.31 2.83
N GLY A 277 -19.67 23.32 1.93
CA GLY A 277 -19.52 21.91 2.28
C GLY A 277 -18.06 21.46 2.46
N ASP A 278 -17.07 22.31 2.17
CA ASP A 278 -15.65 21.99 2.30
C ASP A 278 -15.09 22.41 3.67
N ARG A 279 -14.85 21.42 4.54
CA ARG A 279 -14.19 21.63 5.85
C ARG A 279 -12.80 22.24 5.69
N PHE A 280 -12.11 21.93 4.60
CA PHE A 280 -10.77 22.40 4.30
C PHE A 280 -10.75 23.68 3.44
N TRP A 281 -11.91 24.35 3.27
CA TRP A 281 -11.99 25.64 2.62
C TRP A 281 -10.95 26.61 3.22
N TYR A 282 -10.12 27.20 2.36
CA TYR A 282 -8.88 27.87 2.77
C TYR A 282 -9.08 29.06 3.73
N GLU A 283 -10.27 29.66 3.80
CA GLU A 283 -10.59 30.78 4.69
C GLU A 283 -11.10 30.36 6.08
N ASN A 284 -11.37 29.06 6.30
CA ASN A 284 -11.90 28.58 7.57
C ASN A 284 -10.89 28.75 8.72
N LYS A 285 -11.38 29.18 9.89
CA LYS A 285 -10.57 29.39 11.10
C LYS A 285 -10.61 28.14 12.00
N PHE A 286 -9.89 27.10 11.61
CA PHE A 286 -9.73 25.89 12.42
C PHE A 286 -8.28 25.71 12.85
N LEU A 287 -8.02 25.69 14.17
CA LEU A 287 -6.66 25.72 14.75
C LEU A 287 -5.73 24.59 14.26
N SER A 288 -6.26 23.43 13.87
CA SER A 288 -5.47 22.27 13.44
C SER A 288 -5.31 22.14 11.93
N ILE A 289 -6.05 22.90 11.11
CA ILE A 289 -6.06 22.72 9.64
C ILE A 289 -6.06 24.03 8.84
N GLY A 290 -6.44 25.17 9.43
CA GLY A 290 -6.49 26.48 8.76
C GLY A 290 -5.10 27.08 8.55
N PHE A 291 -5.03 28.17 7.79
CA PHE A 291 -3.84 29.03 7.74
C PHE A 291 -3.82 29.98 8.93
N GLN A 292 -2.63 30.42 9.35
CA GLN A 292 -2.55 31.59 10.23
C GLN A 292 -3.03 32.84 9.47
N GLU A 293 -3.45 33.88 10.19
CA GLU A 293 -4.09 35.04 9.57
C GLU A 293 -3.14 35.79 8.61
N ASP A 294 -1.85 35.89 8.96
CA ASP A 294 -0.79 36.44 8.12
C ASP A 294 -0.53 35.60 6.86
N GLN A 295 -0.43 34.27 7.02
CA GLN A 295 -0.33 33.32 5.91
C GLN A 295 -1.52 33.42 4.96
N LEU A 296 -2.75 33.49 5.51
CA LEU A 296 -3.98 33.64 4.74
C LEU A 296 -4.01 34.96 3.98
N ASN A 297 -3.60 36.05 4.63
CA ASN A 297 -3.54 37.37 4.00
C ASN A 297 -2.54 37.42 2.84
N GLU A 298 -1.44 36.68 2.91
CA GLU A 298 -0.52 36.53 1.78
C GLU A 298 -1.13 35.72 0.64
N ILE A 299 -1.84 34.62 0.93
CA ILE A 299 -2.58 33.86 -0.10
C ILE A 299 -3.63 34.74 -0.79
N LYS A 300 -4.34 35.59 -0.04
CA LYS A 300 -5.38 36.50 -0.58
C LYS A 300 -4.84 37.63 -1.47
N ARG A 301 -3.51 37.78 -1.56
CA ARG A 301 -2.85 38.70 -2.50
C ARG A 301 -2.43 38.01 -3.79
N LEU A 302 -2.44 36.68 -3.83
CA LEU A 302 -2.05 35.92 -5.02
C LEU A 302 -2.99 36.23 -6.18
N ARG A 303 -2.38 36.26 -7.37
CA ARG A 303 -3.07 36.40 -8.64
C ARG A 303 -2.60 35.32 -9.60
N LEU A 304 -3.46 34.90 -10.53
CA LEU A 304 -3.06 33.92 -11.55
C LEU A 304 -1.92 34.45 -12.44
N SER A 305 -1.89 35.76 -12.69
CA SER A 305 -0.81 36.47 -13.39
C SER A 305 0.57 36.25 -12.75
N ARG A 306 0.64 36.21 -11.41
CA ARG A 306 1.89 35.90 -10.70
C ARG A 306 2.34 34.45 -10.91
N ILE A 307 1.40 33.51 -10.84
CA ILE A 307 1.67 32.08 -11.09
C ILE A 307 2.16 31.88 -12.54
N VAL A 308 1.56 32.57 -13.52
CA VAL A 308 2.03 32.59 -14.90
C VAL A 308 3.48 33.09 -14.97
N CYS A 309 3.77 34.26 -14.41
CA CYS A 309 5.13 34.82 -14.43
C CYS A 309 6.18 33.95 -13.72
N ASP A 310 5.83 33.25 -12.65
CA ASP A 310 6.78 32.43 -11.88
C ASP A 310 7.08 31.07 -12.52
N ASN A 311 6.27 30.63 -13.50
CA ASN A 311 6.34 29.28 -14.07
C ASN A 311 6.48 29.23 -15.61
N THR A 312 6.55 30.40 -16.26
CA THR A 312 6.68 30.56 -17.71
C THR A 312 7.81 31.53 -18.06
N GLN A 313 8.17 31.61 -19.34
CA GLN A 313 9.13 32.57 -19.87
C GLN A 313 8.47 33.86 -20.40
N VAL A 314 7.30 34.20 -19.88
CA VAL A 314 6.60 35.45 -20.21
C VAL A 314 7.27 36.62 -19.48
N SER A 315 7.52 37.73 -20.17
CA SER A 315 8.21 38.90 -19.62
C SER A 315 7.27 39.91 -18.97
N GLU A 316 6.02 39.96 -19.40
CA GLU A 316 4.97 40.85 -18.93
C GLU A 316 3.60 40.18 -19.05
N VAL A 317 2.69 40.50 -18.14
CA VAL A 317 1.35 39.90 -18.09
C VAL A 317 0.35 40.93 -17.58
N GLN A 318 -0.89 40.84 -18.04
CA GLN A 318 -1.99 41.62 -17.48
C GLN A 318 -2.29 41.22 -16.03
N THR A 319 -2.83 42.15 -15.25
CA THR A 319 -3.13 41.94 -13.82
C THR A 319 -4.12 40.80 -13.61
N TYR A 320 -5.21 40.79 -14.37
CA TYR A 320 -6.25 39.76 -14.38
C TYR A 320 -6.18 38.99 -15.70
N VAL A 321 -5.70 37.73 -15.65
CA VAL A 321 -5.39 36.98 -16.89
C VAL A 321 -6.60 36.50 -17.68
N PHE A 322 -7.78 36.44 -17.05
CA PHE A 322 -9.03 36.09 -17.71
C PHE A 322 -9.60 37.24 -18.55
N GLN A 323 -8.99 38.41 -18.49
CA GLN A 323 -9.38 39.59 -19.24
C GLN A 323 -8.22 40.01 -20.16
N PRO A 324 -8.51 40.58 -21.34
CA PRO A 324 -7.48 41.15 -22.20
C PRO A 324 -6.82 42.37 -21.54
N SER A 325 -5.65 42.77 -22.04
CA SER A 325 -5.03 44.04 -21.63
C SER A 325 -5.84 45.23 -22.12
N GLY A 326 -5.90 46.29 -21.32
CA GLY A 326 -6.65 47.51 -21.66
C GLY A 326 -6.66 48.51 -20.52
N SER A 327 -7.41 49.61 -20.68
CA SER A 327 -7.47 50.71 -19.70
C SER A 327 -7.97 50.33 -18.30
N SER A 328 -8.60 49.15 -18.16
CA SER A 328 -9.09 48.61 -16.89
C SER A 328 -8.31 47.39 -16.39
N ASN A 329 -7.30 46.93 -17.15
CA ASN A 329 -6.50 45.75 -16.83
C ASN A 329 -5.04 45.95 -17.28
N ASP A 330 -4.26 46.59 -16.40
CA ASP A 330 -2.89 46.98 -16.68
C ASP A 330 -1.96 45.77 -16.86
N VAL A 331 -1.04 45.91 -17.82
CA VAL A 331 0.09 44.99 -18.03
C VAL A 331 1.25 45.41 -17.15
N TYR A 332 1.85 44.45 -16.43
CA TYR A 332 3.02 44.69 -15.60
C TYR A 332 4.14 43.70 -15.91
N PRO A 333 5.41 44.11 -15.74
CA PRO A 333 6.54 43.25 -16.07
C PRO A 333 6.72 42.17 -14.99
N CYS A 334 6.98 40.93 -15.38
CA CYS A 334 7.07 39.78 -14.48
C CYS A 334 8.19 39.88 -13.42
N ARG A 335 9.16 40.78 -13.62
CA ARG A 335 10.17 41.17 -12.61
C ARG A 335 9.58 41.87 -11.38
N ASP A 336 8.40 42.46 -11.51
CA ASP A 336 7.66 43.06 -10.41
C ASP A 336 7.08 41.96 -9.50
N ARG A 337 7.44 41.99 -8.22
CA ARG A 337 7.11 40.96 -7.21
C ARG A 337 5.88 41.31 -6.36
N ARG A 338 5.05 42.30 -6.72
CA ARG A 338 3.92 42.80 -5.90
C ARG A 338 2.90 41.77 -5.42
N PHE A 339 2.75 40.66 -6.14
CA PHE A 339 1.84 39.54 -5.82
C PHE A 339 2.57 38.26 -5.40
N SER A 340 3.90 38.30 -5.24
CA SER A 340 4.68 37.11 -4.86
C SER A 340 4.36 36.68 -3.42
N LEU A 341 4.17 35.38 -3.23
CA LEU A 341 3.91 34.78 -1.93
C LEU A 341 5.16 34.87 -1.03
N ASN A 342 5.02 35.47 0.16
CA ASN A 342 6.07 35.47 1.16
C ASN A 342 6.10 34.17 1.98
N LEU A 343 7.00 33.25 1.63
CA LEU A 343 7.13 31.95 2.32
C LEU A 343 7.76 32.04 3.71
N GLU A 344 8.34 33.19 4.09
CA GLU A 344 8.89 33.39 5.45
C GLU A 344 7.81 33.27 6.54
N LEU A 345 6.54 33.52 6.21
CA LEU A 345 5.42 33.35 7.15
C LEU A 345 5.13 31.87 7.49
N TRP A 346 5.75 30.93 6.79
CA TRP A 346 5.69 29.50 7.12
C TRP A 346 6.92 29.03 7.91
N ARG A 347 7.87 29.93 8.25
CA ARG A 347 9.08 29.56 8.99
C ARG A 347 8.79 29.15 10.43
N GLU A 348 9.32 28.01 10.84
CA GLU A 348 9.31 27.55 12.24
C GLU A 348 10.67 27.80 12.91
N ASN A 349 10.66 28.25 14.17
CA ASN A 349 11.89 28.49 14.94
C ASN A 349 12.51 27.17 15.42
N SER A 350 13.73 26.87 14.96
CA SER A 350 14.52 25.67 15.35
C SER A 350 14.85 25.56 16.84
N LYS A 351 14.80 26.68 17.60
CA LYS A 351 14.98 26.72 19.06
C LYS A 351 13.68 26.50 19.86
N GLY A 352 12.51 26.69 19.22
CA GLY A 352 11.18 26.50 19.83
C GLY A 352 10.63 25.08 19.71
N ALA A 353 11.22 24.24 18.85
CA ALA A 353 10.86 22.84 18.69
C ALA A 353 11.16 21.96 19.93
N LYS A 354 11.77 22.52 20.99
CA LYS A 354 11.90 21.87 22.30
C LYS A 354 10.70 22.08 23.24
N ASN A 355 9.79 23.00 22.93
CA ASN A 355 8.64 23.33 23.79
C ASN A 355 7.28 23.33 23.08
N MET A 356 7.17 22.72 21.88
CA MET A 356 5.91 22.15 21.41
C MET A 356 5.76 20.69 21.87
N HIS A 357 6.20 20.42 23.09
CA HIS A 357 5.51 19.45 23.95
C HIS A 357 4.14 20.03 24.32
N HIS A 358 3.24 20.15 23.33
CA HIS A 358 1.85 19.89 23.70
C HIS A 358 1.85 18.42 24.08
N GLY A 359 1.87 18.19 25.40
CA GLY A 359 1.39 16.95 25.95
C GLY A 359 0.03 16.73 25.29
N TYR A 360 -0.01 15.82 24.31
CA TYR A 360 -1.21 15.11 23.99
C TYR A 360 -1.51 14.32 25.26
N ASN A 361 -2.14 15.00 26.21
CA ASN A 361 -2.96 14.35 27.20
C ASN A 361 -3.83 13.39 26.38
N GLN A 362 -3.84 12.13 26.77
CA GLN A 362 -4.67 11.12 26.13
C GLN A 362 -6.19 11.48 26.16
N ASP A 363 -6.53 12.58 26.84
CA ASP A 363 -7.83 13.25 26.89
C ASP A 363 -7.92 14.56 26.08
N SER A 364 -7.23 14.70 24.94
CA SER A 364 -7.51 15.84 24.06
C SER A 364 -8.96 15.72 23.54
N GLY A 365 -9.80 16.70 23.87
CA GLY A 365 -11.21 16.75 23.45
C GLY A 365 -11.41 16.62 21.93
N LEU A 366 -10.35 16.83 21.14
CA LEU A 366 -10.34 16.69 19.69
C LEU A 366 -10.47 15.23 19.24
N LEU A 367 -9.81 14.26 19.89
CA LEU A 367 -10.00 12.83 19.62
C LEU A 367 -11.40 12.36 20.04
N LYS A 368 -11.93 12.91 21.13
CA LYS A 368 -13.28 12.61 21.62
C LYS A 368 -14.36 13.18 20.69
N VAL A 369 -14.20 14.43 20.24
CA VAL A 369 -15.07 15.06 19.24
C VAL A 369 -14.95 14.35 17.89
N TRP A 370 -13.75 13.95 17.46
CA TRP A 370 -13.58 13.19 16.22
C TRP A 370 -14.27 11.82 16.28
N ARG A 371 -14.08 11.07 17.36
CA ARG A 371 -14.74 9.77 17.57
C ARG A 371 -16.26 9.89 17.66
N ASN A 372 -16.76 10.93 18.32
CA ASN A 372 -18.19 11.07 18.57
C ASN A 372 -18.95 11.78 17.45
N VAL A 373 -18.28 12.62 16.65
CA VAL A 373 -18.91 13.48 15.63
C VAL A 373 -18.47 13.09 14.21
N ILE A 374 -17.21 12.72 13.99
CA ILE A 374 -16.65 12.56 12.63
C ILE A 374 -16.59 11.10 12.20
N SER A 375 -16.09 10.20 13.05
CA SER A 375 -15.99 8.76 12.77
C SER A 375 -17.32 8.12 12.31
N PRO A 376 -18.52 8.50 12.85
CA PRO A 376 -19.80 7.97 12.36
C PRO A 376 -20.16 8.36 10.93
N HIS A 377 -19.55 9.42 10.39
CA HIS A 377 -19.82 9.94 9.04
C HIS A 377 -18.74 9.56 8.02
N CYS A 378 -17.74 8.77 8.42
CA CYS A 378 -16.73 8.24 7.52
C CYS A 378 -17.31 7.09 6.70
N ASN A 379 -17.71 7.38 5.45
CA ASN A 379 -18.17 6.37 4.51
C ASN A 379 -17.00 5.47 4.05
N CYS A 380 -16.79 4.36 4.74
CA CYS A 380 -16.06 3.25 4.15
C CYS A 380 -16.96 2.60 3.09
N PRO A 381 -16.45 2.32 1.87
CA PRO A 381 -17.23 1.62 0.85
C PRO A 381 -17.76 0.32 1.45
N GLN A 382 -19.08 0.12 1.45
CA GLN A 382 -19.64 -1.16 1.82
C GLN A 382 -19.27 -2.17 0.74
N HIS A 383 -18.52 -3.21 1.13
CA HIS A 383 -18.26 -4.33 0.24
C HIS A 383 -19.48 -5.25 0.27
N ASN A 384 -20.09 -5.48 -0.89
CA ASN A 384 -21.19 -6.42 -1.02
C ASN A 384 -20.63 -7.85 -1.03
N CYS A 385 -20.62 -8.49 0.15
CA CYS A 385 -20.12 -9.85 0.32
C CYS A 385 -21.25 -10.87 0.18
N ASN A 386 -21.08 -11.85 -0.72
CA ASN A 386 -22.04 -12.92 -0.87
C ASN A 386 -21.75 -14.05 0.12
N GLN A 387 -22.68 -14.29 1.05
CA GLN A 387 -22.57 -15.36 2.04
C GLN A 387 -22.52 -16.76 1.40
N ARG A 388 -23.00 -16.90 0.17
CA ARG A 388 -23.02 -18.16 -0.59
C ARG A 388 -21.72 -18.42 -1.37
N ASP A 389 -20.71 -17.57 -1.25
CA ASP A 389 -19.42 -17.80 -1.89
C ASP A 389 -18.77 -19.09 -1.36
N ARG A 390 -18.51 -20.03 -2.27
CA ARG A 390 -17.94 -21.36 -1.98
C ARG A 390 -16.42 -21.32 -1.76
N TYR A 391 -15.73 -20.37 -2.38
CA TYR A 391 -14.27 -20.27 -2.37
C TYR A 391 -13.79 -18.96 -1.78
N ARG A 392 -12.58 -18.98 -1.21
CA ARG A 392 -11.89 -17.78 -0.70
C ARG A 392 -11.53 -16.85 -1.85
N SER A 393 -11.72 -15.54 -1.68
CA SER A 393 -11.13 -14.58 -2.61
C SER A 393 -9.59 -14.65 -2.52
N PRO A 394 -8.86 -14.35 -3.60
CA PRO A 394 -7.39 -14.30 -3.56
C PRO A 394 -6.82 -13.23 -2.61
N ASP A 395 -7.58 -12.15 -2.36
CA ASP A 395 -7.16 -11.03 -1.52
C ASP A 395 -7.66 -11.11 -0.07
N GLY A 396 -8.34 -12.19 0.30
CA GLY A 396 -8.86 -12.45 1.66
C GLY A 396 -10.13 -11.66 2.02
N LYS A 397 -10.63 -10.79 1.15
CA LYS A 397 -11.88 -10.05 1.39
C LYS A 397 -13.08 -10.98 1.54
N CYS A 398 -14.09 -10.52 2.27
CA CYS A 398 -15.36 -11.24 2.47
C CYS A 398 -15.23 -12.62 3.14
N ASN A 399 -14.08 -12.94 3.74
CA ASN A 399 -14.01 -14.05 4.69
C ASN A 399 -14.97 -13.77 5.86
N ASN A 400 -14.80 -12.61 6.50
CA ASN A 400 -15.76 -12.07 7.44
C ASN A 400 -16.80 -11.20 6.70
N VAL A 401 -18.06 -11.59 6.76
CA VAL A 401 -19.15 -10.90 6.03
C VAL A 401 -19.55 -9.58 6.69
N LYS A 402 -19.37 -9.46 8.02
CA LYS A 402 -19.64 -8.23 8.78
C LYS A 402 -18.50 -7.23 8.70
N HIS A 403 -17.27 -7.73 8.63
CA HIS A 403 -16.05 -6.92 8.51
C HIS A 403 -15.22 -7.38 7.29
N PRO A 404 -15.63 -7.02 6.06
CA PRO A 404 -15.07 -7.58 4.81
C PRO A 404 -13.56 -7.46 4.61
N LYS A 405 -12.90 -6.54 5.31
CA LYS A 405 -11.45 -6.30 5.23
C LYS A 405 -10.63 -7.03 6.29
N TRP A 406 -11.24 -7.64 7.30
CA TRP A 406 -10.49 -8.36 8.32
C TRP A 406 -9.75 -9.56 7.70
N GLY A 407 -8.42 -9.54 7.83
CA GLY A 407 -7.51 -10.50 7.22
C GLY A 407 -7.24 -10.33 5.72
N SER A 408 -7.73 -9.27 5.07
CA SER A 408 -7.45 -9.02 3.65
C SER A 408 -6.09 -8.36 3.42
N THR A 409 -5.57 -8.45 2.20
CA THR A 409 -4.33 -7.77 1.80
C THR A 409 -4.44 -6.24 1.88
N PHE A 410 -3.29 -5.59 2.00
CA PHE A 410 -3.11 -4.14 2.05
C PHE A 410 -3.89 -3.44 3.17
N THR A 411 -4.06 -4.14 4.30
CA THR A 411 -4.70 -3.61 5.51
C THR A 411 -3.67 -3.39 6.63
N PRO A 412 -3.98 -2.54 7.62
CA PRO A 412 -3.17 -2.42 8.82
C PRO A 412 -3.05 -3.75 9.57
N GLN A 413 -1.85 -4.08 10.04
CA GLN A 413 -1.65 -5.19 10.98
C GLN A 413 -2.42 -4.92 12.28
N HIS A 414 -3.06 -5.95 12.84
CA HIS A 414 -3.87 -5.80 14.04
C HIS A 414 -2.99 -5.48 15.26
N ARG A 415 -3.47 -4.63 16.17
CA ARG A 415 -2.76 -4.32 17.42
C ARG A 415 -3.57 -4.82 18.62
N TYR A 416 -2.95 -5.70 19.41
CA TYR A 416 -3.51 -6.11 20.71
C TYR A 416 -3.32 -5.06 21.80
N LEU A 417 -2.26 -4.25 21.69
CA LEU A 417 -1.93 -3.15 22.59
C LEU A 417 -1.66 -1.88 21.77
N PRO A 418 -1.95 -0.68 22.30
CA PRO A 418 -1.52 0.57 21.70
C PRO A 418 0.01 0.60 21.43
N PRO A 419 0.47 1.25 20.35
CA PRO A 419 1.90 1.30 20.05
C PRO A 419 2.66 2.22 21.02
N ALA A 420 3.94 1.91 21.20
CA ALA A 420 4.89 2.68 22.00
C ALA A 420 5.87 3.45 21.11
N TYR A 421 5.39 4.54 20.49
CA TYR A 421 6.23 5.51 19.77
C TYR A 421 6.78 6.59 20.72
N HIS A 422 7.96 7.12 20.41
CA HIS A 422 8.61 8.16 21.21
C HIS A 422 7.77 9.45 21.31
N ASP A 423 7.12 9.82 20.22
CA ASP A 423 6.21 10.97 20.11
C ASP A 423 4.73 10.57 20.27
N GLY A 424 4.44 9.30 20.60
CA GLY A 424 3.10 8.75 20.67
C GLY A 424 2.42 8.50 19.31
N VAL A 425 3.05 8.86 18.19
CA VAL A 425 2.42 8.81 16.86
C VAL A 425 3.22 7.99 15.86
N ASN A 426 4.50 8.28 15.64
CA ASN A 426 5.25 7.74 14.51
C ASN A 426 6.74 7.53 14.77
N SER A 427 7.37 8.34 15.64
CA SER A 427 8.82 8.29 15.85
C SER A 427 9.21 7.05 16.66
N PRO A 428 10.09 6.16 16.15
CA PRO A 428 10.51 4.97 16.89
C PRO A 428 11.09 5.30 18.26
N ARG A 429 10.91 4.40 19.24
CA ARG A 429 11.45 4.57 20.59
C ARG A 429 12.99 4.54 20.56
N ILE A 430 13.61 5.59 21.08
CA ILE A 430 15.08 5.74 21.18
C ILE A 430 15.58 6.04 22.61
N LYS A 431 14.67 6.35 23.53
CA LYS A 431 14.99 6.66 24.93
C LYS A 431 14.40 5.61 25.87
N SER A 432 15.13 5.37 26.95
CA SER A 432 14.74 4.61 28.12
C SER A 432 13.69 5.36 28.93
N VAL A 433 12.93 4.65 29.74
CA VAL A 433 12.07 5.25 30.78
C VAL A 433 12.83 6.13 31.76
N THR A 434 14.16 5.96 31.87
CA THR A 434 15.06 6.82 32.66
C THR A 434 15.47 8.12 31.95
N GLY A 435 15.06 8.34 30.70
CA GLY A 435 15.37 9.52 29.89
C GLY A 435 16.63 9.39 29.01
N GLU A 436 17.50 8.44 29.32
CA GLU A 436 18.74 8.17 28.58
C GLU A 436 18.54 7.38 27.28
N ALA A 437 19.56 7.29 26.42
CA ALA A 437 19.47 6.53 25.17
C ALA A 437 19.33 5.01 25.41
N LEU A 438 18.52 4.34 24.59
CA LEU A 438 18.45 2.88 24.53
C LEU A 438 19.71 2.27 23.89
N PRO A 439 20.10 1.05 24.29
CA PRO A 439 21.20 0.34 23.63
C PRO A 439 20.91 0.12 22.14
N SER A 440 21.96 0.14 21.32
CA SER A 440 21.81 -0.15 19.90
C SER A 440 21.40 -1.60 19.68
N ALA A 441 20.61 -1.85 18.63
CA ALA A 441 20.16 -3.21 18.31
C ALA A 441 21.34 -4.18 18.06
N ARG A 442 22.43 -3.68 17.45
CA ARG A 442 23.66 -4.45 17.25
C ARG A 442 24.38 -4.74 18.56
N HIS A 443 24.43 -3.79 19.50
CA HIS A 443 25.03 -4.03 20.81
C HIS A 443 24.26 -5.13 21.58
N ILE A 444 22.92 -5.09 21.55
CA ILE A 444 22.09 -6.16 22.11
C ILE A 444 22.44 -7.51 21.47
N SER A 445 22.47 -7.57 20.13
CA SER A 445 22.83 -8.79 19.38
C SER A 445 24.19 -9.36 19.81
N ASN A 446 25.22 -8.53 19.95
CA ASN A 446 26.57 -8.97 20.35
C ASN A 446 26.62 -9.53 21.77
N VAL A 447 25.76 -9.07 22.68
CA VAL A 447 25.78 -9.49 24.08
C VAL A 447 24.95 -10.75 24.32
N ILE A 448 23.75 -10.83 23.74
CA ILE A 448 22.78 -11.89 24.08
C ILE A 448 22.58 -12.96 23.01
N HIS A 449 22.81 -12.65 21.73
CA HIS A 449 22.49 -13.55 20.60
C HIS A 449 23.73 -14.22 19.99
N LYS A 450 24.92 -14.08 20.61
CA LYS A 450 26.19 -14.62 20.09
C LYS A 450 26.32 -16.13 20.37
N ALA A 451 26.70 -16.89 19.34
CA ALA A 451 26.74 -18.36 19.31
C ALA A 451 27.65 -19.06 20.35
N ASP A 452 28.64 -18.38 20.92
CA ASP A 452 29.58 -18.95 21.90
C ASP A 452 29.07 -18.94 23.36
N LYS A 453 27.89 -18.36 23.61
CA LYS A 453 27.25 -18.28 24.94
C LYS A 453 25.94 -19.07 25.03
N CYS A 454 25.88 -20.18 24.31
CA CYS A 454 24.63 -20.88 23.97
C CYS A 454 24.55 -22.25 24.61
N ARG A 455 23.32 -22.73 24.80
CA ARG A 455 23.08 -24.06 25.37
C ARG A 455 23.15 -25.11 24.28
N SER A 456 23.54 -26.33 24.63
CA SER A 456 23.26 -27.48 23.78
C SER A 456 21.74 -27.73 23.81
N SER A 457 21.10 -27.80 22.63
CA SER A 457 19.67 -28.12 22.58
C SER A 457 19.41 -29.53 23.07
N GLY A 458 18.44 -29.67 23.99
CA GLY A 458 17.91 -30.95 24.45
C GLY A 458 16.79 -31.52 23.56
N GLN A 459 16.36 -30.82 22.51
CA GLN A 459 15.32 -31.26 21.57
C GLN A 459 15.86 -31.38 20.15
N PHE A 460 15.73 -32.58 19.58
CA PHE A 460 16.16 -32.89 18.23
C PHE A 460 14.94 -32.81 17.29
N LEU A 461 14.80 -31.69 16.58
CA LEU A 461 13.84 -31.52 15.48
C LEU A 461 14.59 -31.47 14.15
N THR A 462 13.91 -31.85 13.07
CA THR A 462 14.50 -31.80 11.72
C THR A 462 14.45 -30.39 11.15
N MET A 463 15.32 -30.10 10.18
CA MET A 463 15.32 -28.83 9.45
C MET A 463 13.98 -28.49 8.78
N MET A 464 13.16 -29.52 8.50
CA MET A 464 11.80 -29.35 7.99
C MET A 464 10.91 -28.53 8.93
N PHE A 465 11.12 -28.59 10.25
CA PHE A 465 10.35 -27.81 11.23
C PHE A 465 10.57 -26.30 11.06
N MET A 466 11.83 -25.87 11.03
CA MET A 466 12.19 -24.46 10.84
C MET A 466 11.67 -23.95 9.50
N SER A 467 11.91 -24.71 8.42
CA SER A 467 11.47 -24.32 7.07
C SER A 467 9.96 -24.27 6.94
N TRP A 468 9.20 -25.15 7.61
CA TRP A 468 7.73 -25.06 7.66
C TRP A 468 7.26 -23.78 8.36
N GLY A 469 7.89 -23.42 9.48
CA GLY A 469 7.59 -22.16 10.16
C GLY A 469 7.78 -20.94 9.26
N GLN A 470 8.88 -20.89 8.52
CA GLN A 470 9.14 -19.81 7.54
C GLN A 470 8.14 -19.84 6.36
N PHE A 471 7.85 -21.01 5.81
CA PHE A 471 6.87 -21.17 4.73
C PHE A 471 5.48 -20.68 5.15
N LEU A 472 5.10 -20.93 6.41
CA LEU A 472 3.83 -20.48 6.97
C LEU A 472 3.82 -18.97 7.27
N ASP A 473 4.91 -18.40 7.78
CA ASP A 473 5.05 -16.94 7.95
C ASP A 473 4.78 -16.20 6.64
N HIS A 474 5.30 -16.75 5.54
CA HIS A 474 5.13 -16.17 4.20
C HIS A 474 3.72 -16.35 3.61
N ASP A 475 2.87 -17.18 4.22
CA ASP A 475 1.46 -17.30 3.87
C ASP A 475 0.67 -16.09 4.39
N PHE A 476 0.87 -15.73 5.66
CA PHE A 476 -0.02 -14.77 6.31
C PHE A 476 0.56 -13.36 6.55
N ILE A 477 1.87 -13.16 6.38
CA ILE A 477 2.47 -11.83 6.58
C ILE A 477 3.54 -11.48 5.55
N GLY A 478 3.43 -10.27 5.01
CA GLY A 478 4.52 -9.58 4.34
C GLY A 478 4.41 -8.09 4.54
N THR A 479 5.41 -7.52 5.20
CA THR A 479 5.45 -6.08 5.50
C THR A 479 6.37 -5.40 4.48
N PRO A 480 5.84 -4.57 3.57
CA PRO A 480 6.67 -3.84 2.62
C PRO A 480 7.50 -2.75 3.32
N MET A 481 8.67 -2.43 2.76
CA MET A 481 9.50 -1.30 3.16
C MET A 481 9.21 -0.07 2.29
N ASN A 482 9.46 1.13 2.82
CA ASN A 482 9.37 2.36 2.02
C ASN A 482 10.35 2.30 0.82
N LYS A 483 9.93 2.86 -0.31
CA LYS A 483 10.71 2.99 -1.54
C LYS A 483 10.99 4.46 -1.85
N GLY A 484 12.10 4.72 -2.53
CA GLY A 484 12.47 6.04 -3.02
C GLY A 484 11.67 6.43 -4.27
N PHE A 485 12.05 7.54 -4.90
CA PHE A 485 11.42 8.00 -6.14
C PHE A 485 11.59 6.96 -7.27
N ASN A 486 10.52 6.67 -8.03
CA ASN A 486 10.49 5.64 -9.08
C ASN A 486 10.95 4.23 -8.59
N ASP A 487 10.46 3.79 -7.43
CA ASP A 487 10.79 2.49 -6.82
C ASP A 487 12.28 2.28 -6.50
N SER A 488 13.07 3.36 -6.46
CA SER A 488 14.50 3.28 -6.12
C SER A 488 14.73 2.77 -4.68
N THR A 489 15.90 2.18 -4.46
CA THR A 489 16.34 1.78 -3.13
C THR A 489 16.77 2.99 -2.30
N ILE A 490 16.42 2.98 -1.01
CA ILE A 490 16.80 4.03 -0.06
C ILE A 490 18.07 3.58 0.67
N THR A 491 19.10 4.41 0.66
CA THR A 491 20.34 4.22 1.43
C THR A 491 20.35 5.16 2.62
N CYS A 492 20.42 4.61 3.83
CA CYS A 492 20.32 5.34 5.09
C CYS A 492 21.68 5.59 5.75
N CYS A 493 22.70 4.78 5.45
CA CYS A 493 24.06 5.07 5.86
C CYS A 493 24.73 6.08 4.91
N ASN A 494 25.54 6.99 5.45
CA ASN A 494 26.30 8.02 4.72
C ASN A 494 25.48 9.16 4.06
N LEU A 495 24.26 9.44 4.54
CA LEU A 495 23.54 10.65 4.15
C LEU A 495 24.24 11.90 4.72
N SER A 496 24.62 12.85 3.85
CA SER A 496 25.23 14.12 4.26
C SER A 496 24.22 14.97 5.04
N SER A 497 24.69 15.88 5.90
CA SER A 497 23.84 16.82 6.66
C SER A 497 22.98 17.75 5.77
N THR A 498 23.34 17.91 4.50
CA THR A 498 22.56 18.63 3.50
C THR A 498 21.55 17.73 2.77
N THR A 499 21.86 16.44 2.52
CA THR A 499 20.93 15.43 1.97
C THR A 499 19.92 14.94 3.01
N LEU A 500 20.25 15.04 4.30
CA LEU A 500 19.41 14.78 5.47
C LEU A 500 18.06 15.54 5.49
N LYS A 501 17.83 16.48 4.57
CA LYS A 501 16.65 17.37 4.50
C LYS A 501 15.56 16.92 3.51
N LEU A 502 15.82 15.96 2.63
CA LEU A 502 14.88 15.56 1.56
C LEU A 502 14.53 14.07 1.70
N ARG A 503 13.23 13.75 1.84
CA ARG A 503 12.49 12.47 1.75
C ARG A 503 13.04 11.19 2.42
N GLU A 504 14.33 10.93 2.34
CA GLU A 504 15.00 9.71 2.82
C GLU A 504 15.03 9.64 4.35
N PHE A 505 15.09 10.79 5.06
CA PHE A 505 15.19 10.80 6.52
C PHE A 505 13.98 10.16 7.24
N CYS A 506 12.74 10.44 6.83
CA CYS A 506 11.56 9.87 7.50
C CYS A 506 11.39 8.36 7.28
N SER A 507 12.04 7.82 6.24
CA SER A 507 12.02 6.40 5.93
C SER A 507 13.24 5.68 6.49
N CYS A 508 14.26 6.39 6.94
CA CYS A 508 15.49 5.80 7.46
C CYS A 508 15.46 5.64 8.97
N PHE A 509 15.93 4.49 9.45
CA PHE A 509 16.15 4.25 10.88
C PHE A 509 17.36 3.33 11.09
N PRO A 510 18.56 3.76 10.66
CA PRO A 510 19.76 2.92 10.59
C PRO A 510 20.15 2.36 11.97
N ILE A 511 20.71 1.15 11.97
CA ILE A 511 21.19 0.50 13.19
C ILE A 511 22.59 1.03 13.50
N ARG A 512 22.76 1.67 14.66
CA ARG A 512 24.07 2.12 15.12
C ARG A 512 24.97 0.93 15.47
N ILE A 513 26.16 0.89 14.88
CA ILE A 513 27.20 -0.07 15.22
C ILE A 513 27.97 0.49 16.44
N PRO A 514 28.13 -0.30 17.52
CA PRO A 514 28.88 0.14 18.70
C PRO A 514 30.38 0.27 18.40
N ASP A 515 31.07 1.15 19.12
CA ASP A 515 32.52 1.27 19.02
C ASP A 515 33.18 -0.04 19.47
N GLY A 516 34.18 -0.51 18.72
CA GLY A 516 34.85 -1.79 18.99
C GLY A 516 34.09 -3.04 18.54
N ASP A 517 33.06 -2.93 17.68
CA ASP A 517 32.47 -4.11 17.03
C ASP A 517 33.54 -4.90 16.27
N THR A 518 33.61 -6.21 16.53
CA THR A 518 34.67 -7.08 16.00
C THR A 518 34.44 -7.52 14.56
N PHE A 519 33.24 -7.30 14.00
CA PHE A 519 32.86 -7.76 12.67
C PHE A 519 32.56 -6.59 11.72
N PHE A 520 31.71 -5.64 12.14
CA PHE A 520 31.34 -4.51 11.30
C PHE A 520 32.25 -3.30 11.56
N SER A 521 32.98 -2.85 10.53
CA SER A 521 33.90 -1.70 10.63
C SER A 521 33.24 -0.32 10.45
N GLY A 522 32.00 -0.28 9.95
CA GLY A 522 31.25 0.97 9.75
C GLY A 522 30.60 1.51 11.03
N LYS A 523 30.05 2.73 10.98
CA LYS A 523 29.30 3.34 12.10
C LYS A 523 27.81 3.00 12.11
N CYS A 524 27.28 2.51 11.00
CA CYS A 524 25.88 2.10 10.89
C CYS A 524 25.69 0.93 9.94
N MET A 525 24.58 0.22 10.17
CA MET A 525 24.03 -0.79 9.28
C MET A 525 22.70 -0.26 8.71
N GLU A 526 22.48 -0.51 7.42
CA GLU A 526 21.34 -0.01 6.67
C GLU A 526 20.00 -0.48 7.27
N PHE A 527 19.02 0.43 7.34
CA PHE A 527 17.67 0.06 7.77
C PHE A 527 16.65 1.09 7.30
N VAL A 528 15.70 0.62 6.48
CA VAL A 528 14.54 1.40 6.03
C VAL A 528 13.29 0.92 6.77
N ARG A 529 12.50 1.89 7.23
CA ARG A 529 11.23 1.69 7.93
C ARG A 529 10.19 1.01 7.05
N SER A 530 9.32 0.24 7.69
CA SER A 530 8.17 -0.42 7.06
C SER A 530 7.19 0.62 6.54
N ALA A 531 6.53 0.34 5.41
CA ALA A 531 5.53 1.23 4.85
C ALA A 531 4.33 1.39 5.79
N ALA A 532 3.83 2.63 5.89
CA ALA A 532 2.66 2.95 6.69
C ALA A 532 1.39 2.47 5.98
N ALA A 533 0.44 1.95 6.75
CA ALA A 533 -0.84 1.47 6.21
C ALA A 533 -1.80 2.62 5.92
N PRO A 534 -2.61 2.50 4.85
CA PRO A 534 -3.73 3.40 4.66
C PRO A 534 -4.68 3.24 5.85
N GLU A 535 -5.09 4.36 6.45
CA GLU A 535 -6.06 4.36 7.55
C GLU A 535 -7.46 4.02 7.00
N ASP A 536 -8.06 2.96 7.51
CA ASP A 536 -9.48 2.70 7.31
C ASP A 536 -10.28 3.59 8.28
N GLY A 537 -11.10 4.50 7.74
CA GLY A 537 -12.08 5.26 8.53
C GLY A 537 -11.76 6.72 8.83
N CYS A 538 -10.86 7.37 8.10
CA CYS A 538 -10.54 8.80 8.25
C CYS A 538 -10.27 9.24 9.71
N VAL A 539 -9.66 8.40 10.54
CA VAL A 539 -9.23 8.78 11.90
C VAL A 539 -7.72 8.93 11.85
N PRO A 540 -7.14 10.14 12.02
CA PRO A 540 -5.70 10.27 12.17
C PRO A 540 -5.26 9.55 13.45
N GLU A 541 -4.66 8.37 13.29
CA GLU A 541 -4.15 7.55 14.38
C GLU A 541 -2.61 7.49 14.34
N TRP A 542 -2.03 6.73 15.27
CA TRP A 542 -0.61 6.37 15.25
C TRP A 542 -0.26 5.56 13.99
N ARG A 543 1.03 5.57 13.62
CA ARG A 543 1.56 4.79 12.49
C ARG A 543 1.23 3.30 12.65
N ASN A 544 0.53 2.75 11.66
CA ASN A 544 0.35 1.31 11.50
C ASN A 544 1.12 0.81 10.28
N GLN A 545 1.54 -0.46 10.30
CA GLN A 545 2.28 -1.08 9.19
C GLN A 545 1.34 -1.95 8.35
N ILE A 546 1.58 -1.97 7.04
CA ILE A 546 0.78 -2.75 6.07
C ILE A 546 1.09 -4.24 6.23
N ASN A 547 0.05 -5.09 6.10
CA ASN A 547 0.22 -6.45 5.64
C ASN A 547 -0.20 -6.57 4.16
N GLN A 548 0.72 -6.93 3.28
CA GLN A 548 0.43 -7.12 1.85
C GLN A 548 -0.04 -8.55 1.52
N HIS A 549 -0.02 -9.47 2.49
CA HIS A 549 -0.57 -10.82 2.38
C HIS A 549 -1.96 -10.91 3.01
N THR A 550 -2.70 -11.95 2.66
CA THR A 550 -3.89 -12.36 3.41
C THR A 550 -3.44 -12.76 4.80
N SER A 551 -4.27 -12.66 5.83
CA SER A 551 -3.88 -13.12 7.18
C SER A 551 -4.19 -14.60 7.41
N PHE A 552 -4.97 -15.23 6.53
CA PHE A 552 -5.39 -16.61 6.69
C PHE A 552 -4.25 -17.57 6.35
N ILE A 553 -4.32 -18.80 6.87
CA ILE A 553 -3.53 -19.91 6.32
C ILE A 553 -4.30 -20.41 5.10
N ASP A 554 -4.12 -19.75 3.96
CA ASP A 554 -4.87 -19.98 2.72
C ASP A 554 -3.98 -20.24 1.50
N GLY A 555 -2.71 -20.59 1.74
CA GLY A 555 -1.79 -20.99 0.69
C GLY A 555 -1.39 -19.82 -0.21
N SER A 556 -1.52 -18.56 0.23
CA SER A 556 -1.18 -17.37 -0.55
C SER A 556 0.29 -17.36 -0.99
N MET A 557 1.19 -17.97 -0.23
CA MET A 557 2.58 -18.20 -0.64
C MET A 557 2.72 -19.12 -1.87
N VAL A 558 1.71 -19.94 -2.16
CA VAL A 558 1.60 -20.79 -3.37
C VAL A 558 0.75 -20.12 -4.45
N TYR A 559 -0.37 -19.50 -4.07
CA TYR A 559 -1.42 -19.03 -5.00
C TYR A 559 -1.41 -17.52 -5.27
N GLY A 560 -0.61 -16.75 -4.54
CA GLY A 560 -0.61 -15.28 -4.57
C GLY A 560 -1.70 -14.68 -3.70
N ALA A 561 -1.46 -13.46 -3.23
CA ALA A 561 -2.37 -12.70 -2.37
C ALA A 561 -3.27 -11.70 -3.14
N THR A 562 -3.22 -11.73 -4.47
CA THR A 562 -4.09 -10.90 -5.32
C THR A 562 -4.68 -11.71 -6.47
N ALA A 563 -5.80 -11.25 -7.01
CA ALA A 563 -6.40 -11.88 -8.19
C ALA A 563 -5.48 -11.83 -9.42
N LYS A 564 -4.58 -10.84 -9.50
CA LYS A 564 -3.57 -10.75 -10.56
C LYS A 564 -2.52 -11.85 -10.40
N ASP A 565 -2.00 -12.03 -9.20
CA ASP A 565 -0.97 -13.05 -8.92
C ASP A 565 -1.53 -14.46 -9.15
N ALA A 566 -2.74 -14.73 -8.63
CA ALA A 566 -3.41 -16.01 -8.82
C ALA A 566 -3.63 -16.36 -10.31
N ARG A 567 -4.05 -15.39 -11.14
CA ARG A 567 -4.16 -15.60 -12.58
C ARG A 567 -2.81 -15.83 -13.26
N ASN A 568 -1.77 -15.10 -12.82
CA ASN A 568 -0.45 -15.22 -13.42
C ASN A 568 0.22 -16.57 -13.13
N LEU A 569 -0.05 -17.17 -11.96
CA LEU A 569 0.49 -18.46 -11.54
C LEU A 569 -0.22 -19.67 -12.16
N ARG A 570 -1.44 -19.50 -12.68
CA ARG A 570 -2.23 -20.57 -13.31
C ARG A 570 -1.79 -20.84 -14.74
N ALA A 571 -1.79 -22.12 -15.12
CA ALA A 571 -1.57 -22.57 -16.49
C ALA A 571 -2.78 -22.24 -17.40
N GLY A 572 -3.98 -22.14 -16.81
CA GLY A 572 -5.23 -21.90 -17.53
C GLY A 572 -5.78 -23.15 -18.24
N TYR A 573 -5.26 -24.34 -17.88
CA TYR A 573 -5.71 -25.62 -18.39
C TYR A 573 -5.71 -26.69 -17.28
N LYS A 574 -6.80 -27.48 -17.21
CA LYS A 574 -7.01 -28.58 -16.24
C LYS A 574 -6.84 -28.19 -14.76
N GLY A 575 -7.03 -26.92 -14.44
CA GLY A 575 -6.86 -26.37 -13.09
C GLY A 575 -5.40 -26.30 -12.63
N LEU A 576 -4.43 -26.49 -13.52
CA LEU A 576 -3.00 -26.59 -13.16
C LEU A 576 -2.37 -25.23 -12.85
N LEU A 577 -1.35 -25.25 -12.00
CA LEU A 577 -0.36 -24.18 -11.85
C LEU A 577 0.76 -24.32 -12.89
N LYS A 578 1.31 -23.17 -13.31
CA LYS A 578 2.46 -23.12 -14.22
C LYS A 578 3.68 -23.75 -13.58
N VAL A 579 4.37 -24.54 -14.38
CA VAL A 579 5.72 -25.05 -14.13
C VAL A 579 6.52 -24.91 -15.42
N THR A 580 7.84 -24.91 -15.32
CA THR A 580 8.72 -25.04 -16.49
C THR A 580 8.65 -26.46 -17.08
N ASP A 581 9.21 -26.66 -18.27
CA ASP A 581 9.26 -27.98 -18.93
C ASP A 581 9.97 -29.05 -18.08
N ASP A 582 10.91 -28.63 -17.22
CA ASP A 582 11.60 -29.51 -16.28
C ASP A 582 10.93 -29.59 -14.89
N GLY A 583 9.69 -29.12 -14.77
CA GLY A 583 8.88 -29.27 -13.55
C GLY A 583 9.35 -28.42 -12.37
N MET A 584 9.96 -27.26 -12.64
CA MET A 584 10.35 -26.25 -11.66
C MET A 584 9.33 -25.11 -11.59
N LEU A 585 9.49 -24.21 -10.61
CA LEU A 585 8.68 -22.99 -10.51
C LEU A 585 8.83 -22.14 -11.78
N PRO A 586 7.77 -21.41 -12.21
CA PRO A 586 7.82 -20.60 -13.41
C PRO A 586 8.87 -19.50 -13.31
N GLN A 587 9.47 -19.11 -14.43
CA GLN A 587 10.50 -18.06 -14.42
C GLN A 587 9.91 -16.67 -14.19
N ALA A 588 10.54 -15.88 -13.32
CA ALA A 588 10.23 -14.46 -13.17
C ALA A 588 10.70 -13.66 -14.40
N LYS A 589 10.17 -12.46 -14.65
CA LYS A 589 10.71 -11.59 -15.72
C LYS A 589 11.90 -10.79 -15.20
N LYS A 590 12.89 -10.53 -16.06
CA LYS A 590 14.06 -9.67 -15.73
C LYS A 590 13.65 -8.26 -15.28
N SER A 591 12.53 -7.73 -15.78
CA SER A 591 11.97 -6.44 -15.36
C SER A 591 11.40 -6.44 -13.94
N ASP A 592 11.03 -7.62 -13.41
CA ASP A 592 10.48 -7.74 -12.05
C ASP A 592 11.60 -7.69 -10.99
N CYS A 593 12.86 -7.60 -11.42
CA CYS A 593 14.05 -7.82 -10.62
C CYS A 593 15.31 -7.23 -11.28
N VAL A 594 15.65 -5.98 -10.96
CA VAL A 594 16.93 -5.38 -11.36
C VAL A 594 17.71 -5.00 -10.09
N VAL A 595 18.83 -5.67 -9.84
CA VAL A 595 19.79 -5.34 -8.78
C VAL A 595 20.94 -4.58 -9.43
N GLN A 596 21.03 -3.28 -9.19
CA GLN A 596 22.08 -2.37 -9.68
C GLN A 596 23.10 -2.00 -8.60
N LYS A 597 22.76 -2.15 -7.31
CA LYS A 597 23.64 -1.77 -6.18
C LYS A 597 23.72 -2.85 -5.10
N PRO A 598 24.80 -2.88 -4.28
CA PRO A 598 25.02 -3.90 -3.25
C PRO A 598 23.95 -3.94 -2.13
N SER A 599 23.18 -2.87 -1.95
CA SER A 599 22.06 -2.79 -1.00
C SER A 599 20.70 -3.24 -1.59
N GLU A 600 20.66 -3.63 -2.86
CA GLU A 600 19.42 -4.08 -3.50
C GLU A 600 19.31 -5.60 -3.44
N TYR A 601 18.24 -6.09 -2.83
CA TYR A 601 17.94 -7.52 -2.76
C TYR A 601 16.74 -7.82 -3.64
N CYS A 602 16.90 -8.80 -4.51
CA CYS A 602 15.81 -9.31 -5.30
C CYS A 602 15.44 -10.71 -4.85
N PHE A 603 14.30 -10.80 -4.18
CA PHE A 603 13.77 -12.07 -3.72
C PHE A 603 13.12 -12.90 -4.86
N HIS A 604 12.97 -12.31 -6.04
CA HIS A 604 12.48 -12.96 -7.26
C HIS A 604 13.58 -13.55 -8.16
N ALA A 605 14.87 -13.28 -7.90
CA ALA A 605 15.94 -13.83 -8.73
C ALA A 605 17.33 -13.91 -8.06
N GLY A 606 18.13 -14.83 -8.60
CA GLY A 606 19.55 -15.00 -8.32
C GLY A 606 20.40 -14.98 -9.59
N MET A 607 21.70 -14.72 -9.44
CA MET A 607 22.68 -14.95 -10.51
C MET A 607 23.28 -16.34 -10.33
N TYR A 608 23.17 -17.20 -11.36
CA TYR A 608 23.74 -18.54 -11.39
C TYR A 608 25.06 -18.56 -12.18
N TRP A 609 26.07 -19.25 -11.65
CA TRP A 609 27.25 -19.67 -12.42
C TRP A 609 26.97 -21.04 -13.05
N ILE A 610 26.90 -21.12 -14.37
CA ILE A 610 26.90 -22.42 -15.05
C ILE A 610 28.34 -22.93 -15.09
N HIS A 611 28.71 -23.85 -14.20
CA HIS A 611 29.82 -24.76 -14.47
C HIS A 611 29.26 -25.95 -15.26
N GLN A 612 29.15 -25.83 -16.58
CA GLN A 612 28.93 -27.02 -17.41
C GLN A 612 30.23 -27.81 -17.48
N LEU A 613 30.08 -29.13 -17.41
CA LEU A 613 31.15 -30.12 -17.54
C LEU A 613 32.09 -29.75 -18.69
N LYS A 614 33.40 -29.92 -18.43
CA LYS A 614 34.49 -29.81 -19.40
C LYS A 614 34.07 -30.32 -20.78
N GLU A 615 33.78 -29.39 -21.69
CA GLU A 615 34.19 -29.37 -23.10
C GLU A 615 33.29 -28.37 -23.85
N PHE A 616 33.92 -27.24 -24.21
CA PHE A 616 33.42 -26.17 -25.07
C PHE A 616 32.31 -25.22 -24.55
N ILE A 617 32.67 -23.93 -24.64
CA ILE A 617 31.88 -22.69 -24.54
C ILE A 617 31.90 -21.97 -23.17
N GLN A 618 32.08 -20.66 -23.26
CA GLN A 618 32.54 -19.68 -22.27
C GLN A 618 31.69 -19.58 -20.99
N ASN A 619 32.33 -19.13 -19.90
CA ASN A 619 31.70 -18.76 -18.63
C ASN A 619 30.64 -17.66 -18.83
N GLU A 620 29.37 -18.02 -19.03
CA GLU A 620 28.26 -17.06 -19.07
C GLU A 620 27.45 -17.08 -17.76
N PHE A 621 27.20 -15.88 -17.21
CA PHE A 621 26.27 -15.69 -16.09
C PHE A 621 24.84 -15.83 -16.59
N LYS A 622 24.12 -16.87 -16.15
CA LYS A 622 22.69 -17.00 -16.46
C LYS A 622 21.85 -16.46 -15.30
N TRP A 623 20.99 -15.50 -15.62
CA TRP A 623 19.97 -15.02 -14.69
C TRP A 623 18.93 -16.12 -14.49
N VAL A 624 18.62 -16.44 -13.22
CA VAL A 624 17.57 -17.41 -12.89
C VAL A 624 16.70 -16.83 -11.79
N GLY A 625 15.43 -16.58 -12.10
CA GLY A 625 14.44 -16.13 -11.13
C GLY A 625 13.19 -17.00 -11.17
N PHE A 626 12.60 -17.22 -10.00
CA PHE A 626 11.36 -17.97 -9.82
C PHE A 626 10.22 -17.03 -9.44
N PHE A 627 9.07 -17.28 -10.04
CA PHE A 627 7.82 -16.63 -9.77
C PHE A 627 6.95 -17.57 -8.93
N SER A 628 6.47 -17.09 -7.79
CA SER A 628 5.64 -17.85 -6.84
C SER A 628 4.59 -16.93 -6.20
N GLY A 629 3.68 -17.48 -5.39
CA GLY A 629 2.67 -16.70 -4.67
C GLY A 629 3.25 -15.70 -3.67
N ASP A 630 4.40 -16.02 -3.07
CA ASP A 630 5.18 -15.09 -2.26
C ASP A 630 6.51 -14.72 -2.92
N LYS A 631 6.87 -13.45 -2.82
CA LYS A 631 8.07 -12.90 -3.46
C LYS A 631 9.36 -13.38 -2.84
N ARG A 632 9.32 -13.91 -1.61
CA ARG A 632 10.49 -14.34 -0.83
C ARG A 632 10.81 -15.82 -0.99
N SER A 633 10.15 -16.52 -1.92
CA SER A 633 10.35 -17.96 -2.15
C SER A 633 11.80 -18.35 -2.46
N MET A 634 12.64 -17.42 -2.94
CA MET A 634 14.06 -17.68 -3.26
C MET A 634 15.06 -17.24 -2.18
N VAL A 635 14.62 -16.72 -1.03
CA VAL A 635 15.53 -16.22 0.01
C VAL A 635 16.59 -17.28 0.37
N VAL A 636 16.16 -18.53 0.53
CA VAL A 636 17.04 -19.69 0.72
C VAL A 636 16.48 -20.91 -0.03
N PRO A 637 17.33 -21.84 -0.50
CA PRO A 637 16.90 -23.06 -1.17
C PRO A 637 15.86 -23.88 -0.40
N SER A 638 16.01 -24.08 0.91
CA SER A 638 15.04 -24.85 1.71
C SER A 638 13.60 -24.30 1.63
N LEU A 639 13.44 -22.99 1.47
CA LEU A 639 12.13 -22.37 1.26
C LEU A 639 11.62 -22.63 -0.17
N THR A 640 12.46 -22.44 -1.18
CA THR A 640 12.10 -22.77 -2.58
C THR A 640 11.65 -24.24 -2.73
N TYR A 641 12.27 -25.14 -1.96
CA TYR A 641 11.86 -26.55 -1.91
C TYR A 641 10.39 -26.71 -1.52
N LEU A 642 9.94 -26.08 -0.43
CA LEU A 642 8.55 -26.15 0.04
C LEU A 642 7.57 -25.51 -0.95
N HIS A 643 7.92 -24.38 -1.55
CA HIS A 643 7.08 -23.76 -2.59
C HIS A 643 6.86 -24.73 -3.78
N LEU A 644 7.92 -25.35 -4.28
CA LEU A 644 7.80 -26.30 -5.38
C LEU A 644 7.06 -27.58 -4.97
N LEU A 645 7.25 -28.06 -3.73
CA LEU A 645 6.54 -29.23 -3.20
C LEU A 645 5.02 -29.06 -3.29
N PHE A 646 4.48 -27.92 -2.86
CA PHE A 646 3.05 -27.67 -2.90
C PHE A 646 2.51 -27.30 -4.29
N VAL A 647 3.33 -26.75 -5.18
CA VAL A 647 2.96 -26.60 -6.60
C VAL A 647 2.83 -27.97 -7.28
N ARG A 648 3.74 -28.91 -6.98
CA ARG A 648 3.66 -30.29 -7.47
C ARG A 648 2.44 -31.01 -6.91
N GLU A 649 2.19 -30.88 -5.61
CA GLU A 649 1.02 -31.52 -4.98
C GLU A 649 -0.29 -30.98 -5.53
N HIS A 650 -0.38 -29.66 -5.78
CA HIS A 650 -1.53 -29.08 -6.46
C HIS A 650 -1.73 -29.72 -7.84
N ASN A 651 -0.70 -29.75 -8.68
CA ASN A 651 -0.81 -30.30 -10.03
C ASN A 651 -1.13 -31.80 -10.03
N ARG A 652 -0.63 -32.57 -9.05
CA ARG A 652 -0.96 -33.99 -8.87
C ARG A 652 -2.44 -34.18 -8.54
N ILE A 653 -2.96 -33.45 -7.55
CA ILE A 653 -4.37 -33.52 -7.15
C ILE A 653 -5.29 -33.03 -8.28
N ALA A 654 -4.95 -31.93 -8.97
CA ALA A 654 -5.75 -31.40 -10.09
C ALA A 654 -5.89 -32.42 -11.23
N ARG A 655 -4.82 -33.16 -11.58
CA ARG A 655 -4.87 -34.25 -12.55
C ARG A 655 -5.79 -35.38 -12.08
N GLY A 656 -5.67 -35.79 -10.82
CA GLY A 656 -6.54 -36.81 -10.22
C GLY A 656 -8.02 -36.41 -10.24
N LEU A 657 -8.33 -35.17 -9.83
CA LEU A 657 -9.69 -34.64 -9.88
C LEU A 657 -10.22 -34.49 -11.30
N SER A 658 -9.37 -34.14 -12.27
CA SER A 658 -9.74 -34.09 -13.69
C SER A 658 -10.08 -35.47 -14.26
N ALA A 659 -9.44 -36.53 -13.76
CA ALA A 659 -9.75 -37.91 -14.15
C ALA A 659 -11.05 -38.41 -13.52
N VAL A 660 -11.28 -38.11 -12.24
CA VAL A 660 -12.51 -38.49 -11.51
C VAL A 660 -13.72 -37.67 -11.94
N ASN A 661 -13.51 -36.40 -12.29
CA ASN A 661 -14.56 -35.47 -12.72
C ASN A 661 -14.25 -34.87 -14.11
N PRO A 662 -14.37 -35.64 -15.20
CA PRO A 662 -14.04 -35.15 -16.55
C PRO A 662 -14.89 -33.95 -17.02
N HIS A 663 -16.03 -33.72 -16.38
CA HIS A 663 -16.97 -32.64 -16.68
C HIS A 663 -16.61 -31.30 -16.00
N TRP A 664 -15.62 -31.27 -15.08
CA TRP A 664 -15.22 -30.03 -14.42
C TRP A 664 -14.37 -29.15 -15.35
N CYS A 665 -14.69 -27.85 -15.40
CA CYS A 665 -13.88 -26.87 -16.11
C CYS A 665 -12.60 -26.49 -15.33
N ASP A 666 -11.68 -25.79 -16.00
CA ASP A 666 -10.40 -25.33 -15.42
C ASP A 666 -10.58 -24.60 -14.08
N GLU A 667 -11.55 -23.68 -13.99
CA GLU A 667 -11.81 -22.90 -12.78
C GLU A 667 -12.24 -23.80 -11.61
N THR A 668 -13.12 -24.77 -11.86
CA THR A 668 -13.61 -25.67 -10.82
C THR A 668 -12.50 -26.57 -10.32
N LEU A 669 -11.70 -27.14 -11.23
CA LEU A 669 -10.53 -27.96 -10.89
C LEU A 669 -9.51 -27.17 -10.05
N TYR A 670 -9.20 -25.93 -10.47
CA TYR A 670 -8.27 -25.06 -9.75
C TYR A 670 -8.77 -24.76 -8.32
N GLN A 671 -10.03 -24.34 -8.17
CA GLN A 671 -10.55 -23.92 -6.87
C GLN A 671 -10.74 -25.09 -5.90
N GLU A 672 -11.20 -26.24 -6.37
CA GLU A 672 -11.33 -27.44 -5.52
C GLU A 672 -9.97 -27.98 -5.10
N THR A 673 -9.01 -28.03 -6.03
CA THR A 673 -7.61 -28.40 -5.71
C THR A 673 -7.00 -27.41 -4.71
N ARG A 674 -7.14 -26.10 -4.95
CA ARG A 674 -6.69 -25.05 -4.04
C ARG A 674 -7.29 -25.24 -2.64
N LYS A 675 -8.60 -25.51 -2.55
CA LYS A 675 -9.30 -25.75 -1.28
C LYS A 675 -8.71 -26.95 -0.52
N ILE A 676 -8.41 -28.06 -1.21
CA ILE A 676 -7.80 -29.27 -0.60
C ILE A 676 -6.37 -28.98 -0.10
N ILE A 677 -5.55 -28.30 -0.90
CA ILE A 677 -4.17 -27.94 -0.51
C ILE A 677 -4.18 -27.03 0.72
N ILE A 678 -5.08 -26.04 0.77
CA ILE A 678 -5.25 -25.17 1.94
C ILE A 678 -5.59 -26.01 3.17
N ALA A 679 -6.53 -26.95 3.04
CA ALA A 679 -6.91 -27.83 4.12
C ALA A 679 -5.75 -28.72 4.59
N ALA A 680 -4.91 -29.21 3.68
CA ALA A 680 -3.71 -29.97 4.01
C ALA A 680 -2.69 -29.12 4.81
N ILE A 681 -2.43 -27.88 4.38
CA ILE A 681 -1.52 -26.95 5.09
C ILE A 681 -2.06 -26.64 6.49
N GLN A 682 -3.36 -26.34 6.60
CA GLN A 682 -4.03 -26.09 7.89
C GLN A 682 -3.95 -27.33 8.81
N HIS A 683 -4.23 -28.51 8.28
CA HIS A 683 -4.21 -29.77 9.02
C HIS A 683 -2.81 -30.10 9.56
N ILE A 684 -1.78 -30.07 8.69
CA ILE A 684 -0.38 -30.35 9.06
C ILE A 684 0.11 -29.33 10.09
N THR A 685 -0.23 -28.05 9.91
CA THR A 685 0.16 -26.99 10.84
C THR A 685 -0.37 -27.23 12.25
N TYR A 686 -1.67 -27.53 12.40
CA TYR A 686 -2.28 -27.65 13.73
C TYR A 686 -2.05 -29.01 14.40
N THR A 687 -1.88 -30.06 13.60
CA THR A 687 -1.74 -31.43 14.13
C THR A 687 -0.30 -31.90 14.27
N GLU A 688 0.62 -31.41 13.44
CA GLU A 688 2.04 -31.78 13.47
C GLU A 688 2.89 -30.62 14.02
N TYR A 689 2.88 -29.45 13.38
CA TYR A 689 3.80 -28.34 13.74
C TYR A 689 3.50 -27.73 15.12
N LEU A 690 2.26 -27.28 15.37
CA LEU A 690 1.88 -26.66 16.66
C LEU A 690 1.99 -27.64 17.83
N SER A 691 1.91 -28.94 17.57
CA SER A 691 2.03 -29.97 18.61
C SER A 691 3.44 -30.08 19.19
N LEU A 692 4.45 -29.64 18.44
CA LEU A 692 5.85 -29.59 18.85
C LEU A 692 6.22 -28.21 19.38
N LEU A 693 5.67 -27.14 18.79
CA LEU A 693 5.92 -25.76 19.21
C LEU A 693 5.35 -25.44 20.60
N LEU A 694 4.08 -25.80 20.83
CA LEU A 694 3.34 -25.44 22.03
C LEU A 694 3.14 -26.65 22.95
N PRO A 695 3.38 -26.48 24.27
CA PRO A 695 3.12 -27.51 25.28
C PRO A 695 1.70 -28.10 25.22
N LYS A 696 1.58 -29.36 25.68
CA LYS A 696 0.32 -30.12 25.62
C LYS A 696 -0.83 -29.50 26.42
N ASP A 697 -0.51 -28.73 27.45
CA ASP A 697 -1.43 -28.00 28.34
C ASP A 697 -1.90 -26.66 27.76
N ILE A 698 -1.09 -26.02 26.90
CA ILE A 698 -1.47 -24.74 26.26
C ILE A 698 -2.49 -24.94 25.13
N ARG A 699 -2.31 -25.98 24.29
CA ARG A 699 -3.17 -26.15 23.10
C ARG A 699 -4.66 -26.30 23.40
N PRO A 700 -5.10 -27.07 24.42
CA PRO A 700 -6.51 -27.14 24.81
C PRO A 700 -7.05 -25.78 25.30
N LYS A 701 -6.26 -25.03 26.06
CA LYS A 701 -6.64 -23.70 26.60
C LYS A 701 -6.99 -22.69 25.50
N TYR A 702 -6.34 -22.78 24.34
CA TYR A 702 -6.58 -21.92 23.17
C TYR A 702 -7.37 -22.61 22.05
N LEU A 703 -8.00 -23.76 22.31
CA LEU A 703 -8.82 -24.50 21.33
C LEU A 703 -8.07 -24.86 20.02
N LEU A 704 -6.76 -25.10 20.13
CA LEU A 704 -5.86 -25.39 19.01
C LEU A 704 -5.76 -26.88 18.64
N HIS A 705 -6.58 -27.73 19.27
CA HIS A 705 -6.64 -29.15 18.92
C HIS A 705 -7.55 -29.37 17.71
N SER A 706 -7.44 -30.54 17.08
CA SER A 706 -8.32 -30.98 16.00
C SER A 706 -8.79 -32.40 16.30
N LYS A 707 -10.05 -32.70 15.97
CA LYS A 707 -10.61 -34.06 16.13
C LYS A 707 -10.02 -35.00 15.10
N ARG A 708 -9.85 -36.28 15.46
CA ARG A 708 -9.33 -37.31 14.54
C ARG A 708 -10.22 -37.55 13.31
N LYS A 709 -11.54 -37.42 13.47
CA LYS A 709 -12.55 -37.59 12.40
C LYS A 709 -13.66 -36.55 12.57
N GLY A 710 -14.39 -36.30 11.48
CA GLY A 710 -15.56 -35.42 11.45
C GLY A 710 -15.24 -33.95 11.67
N HIS A 711 -16.29 -33.14 11.76
CA HIS A 711 -16.19 -31.68 11.88
C HIS A 711 -15.83 -31.20 13.29
N ASP A 712 -15.15 -30.06 13.33
CA ASP A 712 -14.81 -29.31 14.56
C ASP A 712 -14.96 -27.80 14.29
N THR A 713 -16.22 -27.34 14.29
CA THR A 713 -16.57 -25.97 13.89
C THR A 713 -16.33 -25.00 15.04
N LEU A 714 -15.39 -24.07 14.85
CA LEU A 714 -15.01 -23.04 15.83
C LEU A 714 -15.25 -21.60 15.33
N TYR A 715 -15.67 -21.43 14.07
CA TYR A 715 -15.78 -20.11 13.46
C TYR A 715 -16.67 -19.16 14.28
N ASN A 716 -16.14 -17.98 14.57
CA ASN A 716 -16.82 -16.89 15.23
C ASN A 716 -16.58 -15.60 14.42
N PRO A 717 -17.61 -15.00 13.80
CA PRO A 717 -17.47 -13.78 13.00
C PRO A 717 -17.11 -12.53 13.81
N SER A 718 -17.03 -12.62 15.14
CA SER A 718 -16.56 -11.54 16.01
C SER A 718 -15.06 -11.62 16.30
N VAL A 719 -14.40 -12.72 15.93
CA VAL A 719 -12.95 -12.89 16.08
C VAL A 719 -12.26 -12.26 14.88
N ASN A 720 -11.29 -11.37 15.12
CA ASN A 720 -10.51 -10.75 14.07
C ASN A 720 -9.31 -11.65 13.70
N PRO A 721 -9.28 -12.23 12.48
CA PRO A 721 -8.20 -13.09 12.00
C PRO A 721 -6.94 -12.33 11.54
N SER A 722 -6.97 -11.00 11.46
CA SER A 722 -5.81 -10.22 11.01
C SER A 722 -4.55 -10.56 11.81
N ILE A 723 -3.41 -10.69 11.12
CA ILE A 723 -2.13 -10.90 11.78
C ILE A 723 -1.84 -9.72 12.71
N SER A 724 -1.62 -10.04 13.98
CA SER A 724 -1.22 -9.04 14.95
C SER A 724 0.22 -8.60 14.70
N ASN A 725 0.46 -7.29 14.84
CA ASN A 725 1.75 -6.67 14.58
C ASN A 725 2.86 -7.32 15.42
N VAL A 726 2.58 -7.58 16.70
CA VAL A 726 3.51 -8.24 17.63
C VAL A 726 3.86 -9.67 17.21
N PHE A 727 2.92 -10.41 16.62
CA PHE A 727 3.16 -11.78 16.20
C PHE A 727 4.14 -11.80 15.03
N GLY A 728 3.89 -11.01 13.99
CA GLY A 728 4.71 -11.00 12.79
C GLY A 728 6.07 -10.30 12.92
N VAL A 729 6.19 -9.32 13.83
CA VAL A 729 7.45 -8.58 14.00
C VAL A 729 8.35 -9.13 15.11
N ALA A 730 7.81 -9.93 16.03
CA ALA A 730 8.55 -10.47 17.16
C ALA A 730 8.27 -11.96 17.42
N ALA A 731 7.05 -12.34 17.81
CA ALA A 731 6.82 -13.66 18.39
C ALA A 731 7.08 -14.83 17.42
N PHE A 732 6.62 -14.73 16.17
CA PHE A 732 6.79 -15.79 15.17
C PHE A 732 8.18 -15.79 14.50
N ARG A 733 9.05 -14.84 14.88
CA ARG A 733 10.45 -14.79 14.45
C ARG A 733 11.38 -15.64 15.32
N PHE A 734 10.85 -16.37 16.31
CA PHE A 734 11.63 -17.28 17.15
C PHE A 734 12.42 -18.30 16.29
N GLY A 735 11.85 -18.75 15.17
CA GLY A 735 12.50 -19.68 14.25
C GLY A 735 13.83 -19.19 13.66
N HIS A 736 14.18 -17.90 13.79
CA HIS A 736 15.48 -17.39 13.37
C HIS A 736 16.66 -17.95 14.19
N SER A 737 16.46 -18.39 15.45
CA SER A 737 17.50 -19.10 16.21
C SER A 737 17.72 -20.54 15.75
N GLN A 738 16.76 -21.10 15.01
CA GLN A 738 16.78 -22.47 14.51
C GLN A 738 17.49 -22.61 13.15
N ILE A 739 18.03 -21.52 12.61
CA ILE A 739 18.69 -21.50 11.29
C ILE A 739 20.16 -21.93 11.43
N PRO A 740 20.59 -23.00 10.75
CA PRO A 740 21.98 -23.44 10.77
C PRO A 740 22.91 -22.60 9.90
N ASN A 741 24.20 -22.56 10.27
CA ASN A 741 25.27 -21.99 9.44
C ASN A 741 25.45 -22.67 8.06
N ASN A 742 24.92 -23.88 7.85
CA ASN A 742 25.14 -24.64 6.62
C ASN A 742 23.84 -25.25 6.08
N GLN A 743 23.71 -25.26 4.75
CA GLN A 743 22.77 -26.11 4.02
C GLN A 743 23.53 -27.26 3.35
N ALA A 744 22.86 -28.38 3.10
CA ALA A 744 23.52 -29.54 2.49
C ALA A 744 22.62 -30.30 1.52
N LEU A 745 23.25 -31.12 0.68
CA LEU A 745 22.61 -32.14 -0.15
C LEU A 745 22.96 -33.52 0.41
N TYR A 746 21.96 -34.36 0.63
CA TYR A 746 22.14 -35.72 1.12
C TYR A 746 21.94 -36.76 0.02
N SER A 747 22.73 -37.82 0.05
CA SER A 747 22.60 -38.99 -0.81
C SER A 747 21.33 -39.77 -0.49
N THR A 748 20.99 -40.76 -1.33
CA THR A 748 19.89 -41.69 -1.08
C THR A 748 20.06 -42.47 0.23
N SER A 749 21.29 -42.65 0.69
CA SER A 749 21.61 -43.25 2.01
C SER A 749 21.70 -42.22 3.15
N TYR A 750 21.16 -41.01 2.97
CA TYR A 750 21.16 -39.94 3.97
C TYR A 750 22.57 -39.54 4.47
N LYS A 751 23.56 -39.57 3.58
CA LYS A 751 24.92 -39.07 3.87
C LYS A 751 25.15 -37.73 3.18
N PRO A 752 25.83 -36.76 3.83
CA PRO A 752 26.14 -35.48 3.21
C PRO A 752 27.02 -35.68 1.98
N ILE A 753 26.55 -35.20 0.82
CA ILE A 753 27.32 -35.15 -0.43
C ILE A 753 28.01 -33.79 -0.57
N GLN A 754 27.30 -32.73 -0.20
CA GLN A 754 27.77 -31.35 -0.34
C GLN A 754 27.25 -30.54 0.83
N ILE A 755 28.12 -29.76 1.47
CA ILE A 755 27.78 -28.83 2.55
C ILE A 755 28.18 -27.43 2.09
N VAL A 756 27.28 -26.47 2.21
CA VAL A 756 27.47 -25.10 1.74
C VAL A 756 27.10 -24.13 2.87
N PRO A 757 28.00 -23.19 3.24
CA PRO A 757 27.68 -22.13 4.18
C PRO A 757 26.47 -21.31 3.74
N ILE A 758 25.56 -21.01 4.65
CA ILE A 758 24.28 -20.37 4.34
C ILE A 758 24.46 -18.99 3.68
N GLU A 759 25.51 -18.24 4.05
CA GLU A 759 25.83 -16.95 3.43
C GLU A 759 26.12 -17.06 1.93
N LYS A 760 26.46 -18.25 1.45
CA LYS A 760 26.69 -18.52 0.02
C LYS A 760 25.44 -19.00 -0.71
N THR A 761 24.29 -19.12 -0.04
CA THR A 761 23.04 -19.70 -0.58
C THR A 761 21.89 -18.70 -0.65
N TYR A 762 22.03 -17.49 -0.10
CA TYR A 762 20.98 -16.48 -0.17
C TYR A 762 20.68 -16.05 -1.60
N ASN A 763 19.41 -16.07 -1.99
CA ASN A 763 18.94 -15.74 -3.35
C ASN A 763 19.68 -16.54 -4.45
N ARG A 764 20.05 -17.78 -4.15
CA ARG A 764 20.95 -18.59 -4.98
C ARG A 764 20.39 -20.02 -5.14
N PRO A 765 19.80 -20.35 -6.32
CA PRO A 765 19.07 -21.60 -6.52
C PRO A 765 19.95 -22.81 -6.88
N GLU A 766 21.28 -22.68 -6.82
CA GLU A 766 22.28 -23.68 -7.23
C GLU A 766 21.98 -25.07 -6.61
N LEU A 767 21.69 -25.09 -5.30
CA LEU A 767 21.44 -26.33 -4.56
C LEU A 767 20.18 -27.06 -5.02
N ILE A 768 19.22 -26.36 -5.62
CA ILE A 768 17.98 -26.95 -6.15
C ILE A 768 18.12 -27.35 -7.61
N LEU A 769 18.82 -26.54 -8.40
CA LEU A 769 18.94 -26.71 -9.86
C LEU A 769 19.99 -27.75 -10.27
N THR A 770 20.87 -28.17 -9.37
CA THR A 770 21.90 -29.19 -9.66
C THR A 770 21.23 -30.51 -10.06
N LYS A 771 21.34 -30.92 -11.33
CA LYS A 771 20.81 -32.21 -11.81
C LYS A 771 21.93 -33.24 -11.91
N ASP A 772 21.77 -34.39 -11.26
CA ASP A 772 22.62 -35.54 -11.50
C ASP A 772 21.91 -36.88 -11.24
N ARG A 773 22.50 -37.97 -11.76
CA ARG A 773 21.99 -39.34 -11.66
C ARG A 773 22.04 -39.95 -10.25
N HIS A 774 22.60 -39.25 -9.25
CA HIS A 774 22.73 -39.72 -7.87
C HIS A 774 21.73 -39.02 -6.93
N GLY A 775 20.76 -38.28 -7.48
CA GLY A 775 19.74 -37.58 -6.72
C GLY A 775 20.22 -36.29 -6.06
N ARG A 776 21.28 -35.63 -6.56
CA ARG A 776 21.61 -34.24 -6.17
C ARG A 776 20.50 -33.26 -6.60
N GLY A 777 20.52 -32.05 -6.04
CA GLY A 777 19.53 -31.02 -6.34
C GLY A 777 18.36 -31.02 -5.36
N TYR A 778 17.17 -30.78 -5.89
CA TYR A 778 15.90 -30.71 -5.15
C TYR A 778 15.67 -31.88 -4.17
N ASP A 779 15.82 -33.13 -4.62
CA ASP A 779 15.58 -34.31 -3.76
C ASP A 779 16.68 -34.50 -2.71
N GLY A 780 17.93 -34.18 -3.05
CA GLY A 780 19.06 -34.20 -2.11
C GLY A 780 18.92 -33.17 -1.00
N LEU A 781 18.40 -31.98 -1.32
CA LEU A 781 18.06 -30.95 -0.35
C LEU A 781 16.88 -31.41 0.52
N GLY A 782 15.85 -32.01 -0.07
CA GLY A 782 14.72 -32.58 0.67
C GLY A 782 15.16 -33.64 1.70
N ARG A 783 16.08 -34.54 1.33
CA ARG A 783 16.68 -35.51 2.25
C ARG A 783 17.48 -34.86 3.38
N TRP A 784 18.19 -33.77 3.11
CA TRP A 784 18.83 -33.00 4.18
C TRP A 784 17.79 -32.37 5.11
N MET A 785 16.72 -31.78 4.58
CA MET A 785 15.69 -31.14 5.40
C MET A 785 15.00 -32.11 6.37
N ILE A 786 14.75 -33.35 5.95
CA ILE A 786 14.12 -34.37 6.80
C ILE A 786 15.12 -35.23 7.59
N GLY A 787 16.40 -35.25 7.20
CA GLY A 787 17.43 -36.10 7.81
C GLY A 787 18.43 -35.39 8.72
N SER A 788 18.50 -34.05 8.67
CA SER A 788 19.38 -33.23 9.51
C SER A 788 18.61 -32.51 10.60
N PHE A 789 19.33 -32.09 11.65
CA PHE A 789 18.76 -31.42 12.82
C PHE A 789 18.83 -29.90 12.70
N ILE A 790 17.87 -29.20 13.29
CA ILE A 790 17.97 -27.76 13.56
C ILE A 790 19.16 -27.47 14.49
N THR A 791 19.65 -26.23 14.48
CA THR A 791 20.59 -25.72 15.49
C THR A 791 19.97 -25.74 16.88
N ALA A 792 20.77 -25.40 17.89
CA ALA A 792 20.23 -25.22 19.22
C ALA A 792 19.07 -24.22 19.19
N ASP A 793 17.90 -24.66 19.63
CA ASP A 793 16.70 -23.83 19.75
C ASP A 793 16.82 -23.05 21.07
N ASP A 794 17.55 -21.94 21.04
CA ASP A 794 17.76 -21.07 22.18
C ASP A 794 17.80 -19.59 21.76
N LYS A 795 18.34 -18.73 22.63
CA LYS A 795 18.48 -17.30 22.35
C LYS A 795 19.49 -16.98 21.25
N CYS A 796 20.31 -17.92 20.79
CA CYS A 796 21.45 -17.62 19.94
C CYS A 796 21.13 -17.68 18.46
N LEU A 797 21.88 -16.89 17.69
CA LEU A 797 21.81 -16.92 16.24
C LEU A 797 23.21 -17.19 15.67
N ASP A 798 23.25 -18.14 14.75
CA ASP A 798 24.45 -18.52 14.02
C ASP A 798 24.98 -17.36 13.16
N ASP A 799 26.30 -17.23 13.04
CA ASP A 799 26.93 -16.07 12.39
C ASP A 799 26.59 -15.96 10.89
N GLY A 800 26.15 -17.05 10.24
CA GLY A 800 25.60 -17.06 8.89
C GLY A 800 24.37 -16.16 8.70
N VAL A 801 23.59 -15.92 9.77
CA VAL A 801 22.44 -14.98 9.80
C VAL A 801 22.68 -13.76 10.70
N ARG A 802 23.54 -13.87 11.72
CA ARG A 802 23.82 -12.77 12.66
C ARG A 802 24.89 -11.80 12.18
N ASN A 803 25.86 -12.27 11.39
CA ASN A 803 26.94 -11.42 10.86
C ASN A 803 26.99 -11.41 9.34
N LYS A 804 26.55 -12.48 8.68
CA LYS A 804 26.74 -12.68 7.24
C LYS A 804 25.43 -12.75 6.45
N LEU A 805 24.33 -12.23 7.00
CA LEU A 805 23.05 -12.18 6.28
C LEU A 805 23.21 -11.33 5.02
N PHE A 806 22.95 -11.93 3.86
CA PHE A 806 23.15 -11.32 2.54
C PHE A 806 24.55 -10.72 2.32
N LEU A 807 25.60 -11.38 2.84
CA LEU A 807 26.99 -10.96 2.63
C LEU A 807 27.31 -10.80 1.14
N ASP A 808 27.65 -9.58 0.74
CA ASP A 808 27.97 -9.21 -0.64
C ASP A 808 29.47 -9.32 -0.95
N LYS A 809 29.86 -8.98 -2.18
CA LYS A 809 31.26 -9.07 -2.63
C LYS A 809 32.13 -7.99 -1.97
N GLU A 810 31.53 -6.89 -1.58
CA GLU A 810 32.11 -5.75 -0.89
C GLU A 810 32.24 -5.96 0.64
N GLN A 811 31.98 -7.19 1.12
CA GLN A 811 31.99 -7.56 2.54
C GLN A 811 30.99 -6.80 3.41
N LYS A 812 29.91 -6.28 2.81
CA LYS A 812 28.77 -5.72 3.56
C LYS A 812 27.72 -6.80 3.76
N SER A 813 27.09 -6.76 4.92
CA SER A 813 26.09 -7.73 5.34
C SER A 813 25.17 -7.12 6.39
N PHE A 814 24.22 -7.93 6.84
CA PHE A 814 23.28 -7.59 7.90
C PHE A 814 23.40 -8.52 9.10
N ASP A 815 22.84 -8.05 10.21
CA ASP A 815 22.60 -8.83 11.42
C ASP A 815 21.09 -9.05 11.60
N LEU A 816 20.64 -10.30 11.43
CA LEU A 816 19.21 -10.64 11.53
C LEU A 816 18.62 -10.34 12.92
N ALA A 817 19.37 -10.57 14.00
CA ALA A 817 18.88 -10.27 15.35
C ALA A 817 18.74 -8.76 15.56
N ALA A 818 19.73 -7.98 15.11
CA ALA A 818 19.67 -6.53 15.17
C ALA A 818 18.51 -5.97 14.31
N LEU A 819 18.28 -6.55 13.12
CA LEU A 819 17.13 -6.21 12.28
C LEU A 819 15.79 -6.49 12.99
N ASN A 820 15.66 -7.62 13.69
CA ASN A 820 14.43 -7.96 14.44
C ASN A 820 14.14 -6.94 15.56
N ILE A 821 15.16 -6.61 16.34
CA ILE A 821 15.06 -5.60 17.42
C ILE A 821 14.69 -4.24 16.85
N GLN A 822 15.41 -3.78 15.83
CA GLN A 822 15.18 -2.49 15.20
C GLN A 822 13.79 -2.41 14.55
N ARG A 823 13.32 -3.51 13.95
CA ARG A 823 11.97 -3.61 13.37
C ARG A 823 10.87 -3.57 14.43
N GLY A 824 11.08 -4.18 15.59
CA GLY A 824 10.17 -4.04 16.73
C GLY A 824 10.00 -2.58 17.16
N ARG A 825 11.10 -1.82 17.22
CA ARG A 825 11.08 -0.37 17.52
C ARG A 825 10.41 0.46 16.42
N ASP A 826 10.67 0.16 15.15
CA ASP A 826 10.02 0.79 13.98
C ASP A 826 8.48 0.61 14.00
N HIS A 827 8.04 -0.58 14.40
CA HIS A 827 6.63 -0.95 14.50
C HIS A 827 5.95 -0.45 15.80
N GLY A 828 6.70 0.23 16.68
CA GLY A 828 6.19 0.74 17.94
C GLY A 828 5.72 -0.38 18.87
N ILE A 829 6.41 -1.54 18.88
CA ILE A 829 6.08 -2.63 19.80
C ILE A 829 6.38 -2.21 21.24
N PRO A 830 5.41 -2.29 22.16
CA PRO A 830 5.66 -2.05 23.58
C PRO A 830 6.76 -2.95 24.16
N GLY A 831 7.43 -2.47 25.20
CA GLY A 831 8.45 -3.22 25.92
C GLY A 831 7.93 -4.55 26.50
N TYR A 832 8.86 -5.43 26.82
CA TYR A 832 8.61 -6.81 27.27
C TYR A 832 7.56 -6.93 28.38
N ASN A 833 7.60 -6.08 29.40
CA ASN A 833 6.65 -6.11 30.52
C ASN A 833 5.20 -5.84 30.12
N ALA A 834 4.95 -5.06 29.08
CA ALA A 834 3.60 -4.82 28.57
C ALA A 834 2.99 -6.13 28.04
N TRP A 835 3.80 -6.95 27.38
CA TRP A 835 3.37 -8.24 26.83
C TRP A 835 3.26 -9.33 27.89
N ARG A 836 4.12 -9.32 28.91
CA ARG A 836 3.94 -10.16 30.10
C ARG A 836 2.59 -9.91 30.75
N LYS A 837 2.26 -8.64 31.03
CA LYS A 837 0.97 -8.23 31.61
C LYS A 837 -0.20 -8.67 30.71
N PHE A 838 -0.11 -8.45 29.40
CA PHE A 838 -1.13 -8.90 28.45
C PHE A 838 -1.36 -10.42 28.48
N CYS A 839 -0.31 -11.20 28.71
CA CYS A 839 -0.37 -12.65 28.82
C CYS A 839 -0.74 -13.15 30.22
N GLY A 840 -1.05 -12.27 31.17
CA GLY A 840 -1.36 -12.62 32.55
C GLY A 840 -0.13 -13.05 33.38
N LEU A 841 1.07 -12.78 32.87
CA LEU A 841 2.33 -13.02 33.57
C LEU A 841 2.69 -11.82 34.44
N LYS A 842 3.35 -12.06 35.58
CA LYS A 842 3.83 -10.98 36.45
C LYS A 842 4.92 -10.17 35.74
N PRO A 843 4.84 -8.82 35.72
CA PRO A 843 5.92 -8.00 35.17
C PRO A 843 7.20 -8.15 35.99
N VAL A 844 8.34 -8.00 35.32
CA VAL A 844 9.66 -7.98 35.95
C VAL A 844 9.92 -6.59 36.53
N VAL A 845 10.20 -6.49 37.83
CA VAL A 845 10.53 -5.22 38.50
C VAL A 845 12.03 -5.00 38.70
N HIS A 846 12.82 -6.08 38.65
CA HIS A 846 14.29 -6.04 38.71
C HIS A 846 14.91 -7.22 37.98
N PHE A 847 16.20 -7.13 37.65
CA PHE A 847 16.87 -8.15 36.83
C PHE A 847 17.34 -9.42 37.58
N SER A 848 17.24 -9.51 38.91
CA SER A 848 17.61 -10.74 39.63
C SER A 848 16.60 -11.87 39.36
N SER A 849 16.97 -13.13 39.62
CA SER A 849 16.08 -14.30 39.43
C SER A 849 15.11 -14.57 40.59
N GLY A 850 15.09 -13.71 41.61
CA GLY A 850 14.21 -13.86 42.79
C GLY A 850 12.76 -13.44 42.52
N PRO A 851 11.88 -13.49 43.54
CA PRO A 851 10.50 -13.02 43.43
C PRO A 851 10.40 -11.59 42.88
N GLY A 852 9.53 -11.36 41.89
CA GLY A 852 9.42 -10.08 41.17
C GLY A 852 10.49 -9.86 40.09
N GLY A 853 11.44 -10.77 39.98
CA GLY A 853 12.53 -10.71 39.03
C GLY A 853 12.31 -11.49 37.73
N MET A 854 13.41 -11.81 37.05
CA MET A 854 13.44 -12.57 35.79
C MET A 854 13.29 -14.07 36.03
N VAL A 855 12.16 -14.45 36.62
CA VAL A 855 11.87 -15.84 37.06
C VAL A 855 11.66 -16.84 35.93
N ASP A 856 11.51 -16.36 34.69
CA ASP A 856 11.40 -17.21 33.51
C ASP A 856 12.72 -17.30 32.73
N HIS A 857 13.79 -16.65 33.21
CA HIS A 857 15.11 -16.63 32.59
C HIS A 857 16.13 -17.38 33.44
N ASP A 858 17.14 -17.94 32.79
CA ASP A 858 18.30 -18.44 33.52
C ASP A 858 19.09 -17.28 34.13
N PRO A 859 19.75 -17.47 35.29
CA PRO A 859 20.51 -16.40 35.95
C PRO A 859 21.53 -15.71 35.03
N GLU A 860 22.16 -16.46 34.13
CA GLU A 860 23.12 -15.94 33.15
C GLU A 860 22.46 -15.01 32.13
N ASP A 861 21.29 -15.39 31.59
CA ASP A 861 20.55 -14.58 30.62
C ASP A 861 20.01 -13.31 31.26
N ALA A 862 19.53 -13.43 32.51
CA ALA A 862 19.08 -12.29 33.30
C ALA A 862 20.22 -11.29 33.57
N ALA A 863 21.44 -11.79 33.83
CA ALA A 863 22.62 -10.95 33.99
C ALA A 863 23.03 -10.25 32.68
N LEU A 864 22.94 -10.93 31.53
CA LEU A 864 23.18 -10.32 30.22
C LEU A 864 22.15 -9.22 29.91
N LEU A 865 20.86 -9.46 30.16
CA LEU A 865 19.81 -8.45 29.98
C LEU A 865 20.00 -7.25 30.92
N LYS A 866 20.42 -7.49 32.17
CA LYS A 866 20.80 -6.42 33.13
C LYS A 866 21.94 -5.55 32.61
N SER A 867 22.91 -6.14 31.92
CA SER A 867 24.05 -5.40 31.37
C SER A 867 23.66 -4.50 30.19
N LEU A 868 22.54 -4.81 29.52
CA LEU A 868 22.06 -4.10 28.33
C LEU A 868 21.06 -3.00 28.65
N TYR A 869 20.11 -3.26 29.54
CA TYR A 869 18.98 -2.39 29.80
C TYR A 869 19.05 -1.79 31.20
N ARG A 870 18.82 -0.47 31.30
CA ARG A 870 18.82 0.24 32.59
C ARG A 870 17.61 -0.11 33.45
N HIS A 871 16.46 -0.35 32.82
CA HIS A 871 15.20 -0.67 33.49
C HIS A 871 14.49 -1.84 32.80
N PRO A 872 13.82 -2.75 33.53
CA PRO A 872 13.11 -3.89 32.93
C PRO A 872 12.04 -3.52 31.89
N ASP A 873 11.36 -2.38 32.06
CA ASP A 873 10.38 -1.88 31.08
C ASP A 873 11.00 -1.46 29.74
N ASP A 874 12.33 -1.26 29.70
CA ASP A 874 13.02 -0.88 28.46
C ASP A 874 13.33 -2.06 27.54
N MET A 875 13.26 -3.29 28.05
CA MET A 875 13.60 -4.49 27.30
C MET A 875 12.74 -4.61 26.04
N ASP A 876 13.39 -4.68 24.87
CA ASP A 876 12.68 -4.98 23.63
C ASP A 876 12.12 -6.41 23.71
N LEU A 877 10.89 -6.61 23.19
CA LEU A 877 10.18 -7.88 23.33
C LEU A 877 10.97 -9.06 22.76
N TYR A 878 11.53 -8.93 21.55
CA TYR A 878 12.20 -10.03 20.85
C TYR A 878 13.36 -10.65 21.66
N PRO A 879 14.41 -9.91 22.04
CA PRO A 879 15.54 -10.49 22.76
C PRO A 879 15.16 -10.99 24.15
N ALA A 880 14.25 -10.31 24.85
CA ALA A 880 13.83 -10.70 26.20
C ALA A 880 12.98 -11.98 26.21
N ALA A 881 11.97 -12.07 25.34
CA ALA A 881 11.09 -13.25 25.30
C ALA A 881 11.74 -14.46 24.63
N LEU A 882 12.64 -14.27 23.65
CA LEU A 882 13.41 -15.38 23.07
C LEU A 882 14.38 -16.00 24.09
N SER A 883 14.84 -15.22 25.08
CA SER A 883 15.74 -15.70 26.14
C SER A 883 15.03 -16.34 27.33
N GLU A 884 13.70 -16.42 27.32
CA GLU A 884 12.96 -17.16 28.35
C GLU A 884 13.27 -18.67 28.25
N ARG A 885 13.31 -19.36 29.40
CA ARG A 885 13.32 -20.82 29.43
C ARG A 885 12.10 -21.36 28.70
N HIS A 886 12.33 -22.37 27.87
CA HIS A 886 11.25 -23.05 27.17
C HIS A 886 10.31 -23.70 28.17
N LEU A 887 9.01 -23.60 27.88
CA LEU A 887 8.03 -24.36 28.64
C LEU A 887 8.26 -25.87 28.47
N PRO A 888 8.02 -26.69 29.49
CA PRO A 888 8.17 -28.13 29.39
C PRO A 888 7.40 -28.73 28.21
N GLY A 889 8.12 -29.37 27.28
CA GLY A 889 7.54 -29.97 26.07
C GLY A 889 7.13 -28.99 24.97
N GLY A 890 7.56 -27.73 25.03
CA GLY A 890 7.48 -26.76 23.94
C GLY A 890 8.85 -26.22 23.52
N LEU A 891 8.84 -25.26 22.59
CA LEU A 891 10.04 -24.65 21.98
C LEU A 891 10.20 -23.15 22.30
N VAL A 892 9.31 -22.60 23.10
CA VAL A 892 9.32 -21.16 23.43
C VAL A 892 8.96 -20.96 24.90
N GLY A 893 9.40 -19.84 25.46
CA GLY A 893 9.01 -19.41 26.79
C GLY A 893 7.56 -18.96 26.91
N PRO A 894 7.08 -18.70 28.14
CA PRO A 894 5.69 -18.39 28.42
C PRO A 894 5.12 -17.18 27.65
N THR A 895 5.92 -16.14 27.42
CA THR A 895 5.42 -14.94 26.72
C THR A 895 5.17 -15.23 25.24
N PHE A 896 6.13 -15.85 24.55
CA PHE A 896 5.95 -16.23 23.14
C PHE A 896 4.92 -17.34 22.96
N ALA A 897 4.85 -18.31 23.87
CA ALA A 897 3.81 -19.35 23.84
C ALA A 897 2.40 -18.73 23.87
N CYS A 898 2.16 -17.75 24.74
CA CYS A 898 0.91 -17.00 24.81
C CYS A 898 0.59 -16.27 23.50
N LEU A 899 1.53 -15.47 22.98
CA LEU A 899 1.31 -14.66 21.77
C LEU A 899 1.07 -15.52 20.53
N ILE A 900 1.86 -16.59 20.36
CA ILE A 900 1.72 -17.54 19.27
C ILE A 900 0.38 -18.27 19.38
N ALA A 901 0.05 -18.85 20.54
CA ALA A 901 -1.20 -19.58 20.74
C ALA A 901 -2.43 -18.70 20.49
N LYS A 902 -2.39 -17.44 20.93
CA LYS A 902 -3.47 -16.48 20.69
C LYS A 902 -3.62 -16.14 19.21
N GLN A 903 -2.53 -15.90 18.48
CA GLN A 903 -2.64 -15.65 17.04
C GLN A 903 -3.21 -16.87 16.29
N PHE A 904 -2.71 -18.09 16.56
CA PHE A 904 -3.26 -19.29 15.91
C PHE A 904 -4.73 -19.52 16.27
N TYR A 905 -5.17 -19.19 17.49
CA TYR A 905 -6.59 -19.22 17.82
C TYR A 905 -7.39 -18.26 16.93
N HIS A 906 -6.91 -17.03 16.71
CA HIS A 906 -7.55 -16.06 15.82
C HIS A 906 -7.59 -16.54 14.37
N LEU A 907 -6.52 -17.19 13.90
CA LEU A 907 -6.44 -17.77 12.56
C LEU A 907 -7.41 -18.94 12.35
N LYS A 908 -7.65 -19.75 13.39
CA LYS A 908 -8.64 -20.86 13.35
C LYS A 908 -10.07 -20.36 13.50
N ALA A 909 -10.34 -19.57 14.54
CA ALA A 909 -11.68 -19.15 14.93
C ALA A 909 -12.22 -17.98 14.09
N GLY A 910 -11.35 -17.13 13.56
CA GLY A 910 -11.75 -16.00 12.70
C GLY A 910 -11.91 -16.35 11.22
N ASP A 911 -11.65 -17.60 10.84
CA ASP A 911 -11.66 -18.04 9.44
C ASP A 911 -12.94 -18.81 9.09
N ARG A 912 -13.81 -18.19 8.29
CA ARG A 912 -15.07 -18.78 7.80
C ARG A 912 -14.83 -20.06 7.01
N PHE A 913 -13.70 -20.13 6.32
CA PHE A 913 -13.31 -21.22 5.43
C PHE A 913 -12.35 -22.22 6.09
N TRP A 914 -12.19 -22.17 7.43
CA TRP A 914 -11.42 -23.17 8.18
C TRP A 914 -11.86 -24.59 7.81
N TYR A 915 -10.90 -25.48 7.51
CA TYR A 915 -11.19 -26.75 6.83
C TYR A 915 -12.13 -27.70 7.60
N GLU A 916 -12.22 -27.58 8.94
CA GLU A 916 -13.09 -28.42 9.77
C GLU A 916 -14.52 -27.87 9.93
N ASN A 917 -14.81 -26.67 9.43
CA ASN A 917 -16.12 -26.07 9.53
C ASN A 917 -17.17 -26.85 8.73
N LYS A 918 -18.38 -26.99 9.28
CA LYS A 918 -19.52 -27.69 8.64
C LYS A 918 -20.42 -26.77 7.79
N PHE A 919 -20.12 -25.47 7.68
CA PHE A 919 -20.97 -24.51 6.96
C PHE A 919 -21.01 -24.78 5.45
N LEU A 920 -22.16 -25.16 4.91
CA LEU A 920 -22.38 -25.21 3.47
C LEU A 920 -22.63 -23.78 2.94
N PRO A 921 -21.99 -23.36 1.81
CA PRO A 921 -21.24 -24.18 0.86
C PRO A 921 -19.71 -24.25 1.09
N THR A 922 -19.18 -23.68 2.18
CA THR A 922 -17.72 -23.53 2.39
C THR A 922 -17.00 -24.77 2.92
N GLY A 923 -17.67 -25.61 3.72
CA GLY A 923 -17.10 -26.78 4.37
C GLY A 923 -16.83 -27.93 3.41
N PHE A 924 -16.07 -28.93 3.86
CA PHE A 924 -15.97 -30.23 3.19
C PHE A 924 -17.12 -31.14 3.61
N GLN A 925 -17.46 -32.12 2.77
CA GLN A 925 -18.28 -33.25 3.24
C GLN A 925 -17.49 -34.08 4.26
N GLU A 926 -18.18 -34.82 5.12
CA GLU A 926 -17.52 -35.53 6.22
C GLU A 926 -16.53 -36.60 5.75
N ASP A 927 -16.86 -37.31 4.68
CA ASP A 927 -15.98 -38.27 4.00
C ASP A 927 -14.73 -37.58 3.42
N GLN A 928 -14.90 -36.48 2.69
CA GLN A 928 -13.80 -35.66 2.16
C GLN A 928 -12.89 -35.14 3.28
N LEU A 929 -13.48 -34.63 4.37
CA LEU A 929 -12.75 -34.15 5.53
C LEU A 929 -11.97 -35.28 6.22
N ASN A 930 -12.59 -36.47 6.34
CA ASN A 930 -11.94 -37.64 6.92
C ASN A 930 -10.77 -38.13 6.05
N GLU A 931 -10.82 -38.00 4.72
CA GLU A 931 -9.67 -38.27 3.86
C GLU A 931 -8.56 -37.24 4.07
N ILE A 932 -8.88 -35.95 4.12
CA ILE A 932 -7.89 -34.88 4.37
C ILE A 932 -7.20 -35.09 5.73
N LYS A 933 -7.93 -35.50 6.77
CA LYS A 933 -7.40 -35.75 8.11
C LYS A 933 -6.46 -36.96 8.22
N LYS A 934 -6.31 -37.76 7.16
CA LYS A 934 -5.28 -38.81 7.07
C LYS A 934 -3.94 -38.26 6.61
N LEU A 935 -3.92 -37.10 5.95
CA LEU A 935 -2.71 -36.54 5.33
C LEU A 935 -1.64 -36.26 6.39
N LYS A 936 -0.42 -36.63 6.01
CA LYS A 936 0.82 -36.30 6.72
C LYS A 936 1.77 -35.63 5.74
N LEU A 937 2.61 -34.73 6.23
CA LEU A 937 3.60 -34.08 5.36
C LEU A 937 4.55 -35.11 4.70
N SER A 938 4.82 -36.24 5.38
CA SER A 938 5.59 -37.36 4.83
C SER A 938 4.98 -37.95 3.56
N ARG A 939 3.65 -38.06 3.47
CA ARG A 939 2.97 -38.54 2.26
C ARG A 939 3.11 -37.56 1.10
N ILE A 940 2.95 -36.26 1.36
CA ILE A 940 3.14 -35.20 0.35
C ILE A 940 4.59 -35.23 -0.17
N VAL A 941 5.58 -35.44 0.69
CA VAL A 941 6.98 -35.62 0.27
C VAL A 941 7.12 -36.84 -0.63
N CYS A 942 6.60 -38.01 -0.24
CA CYS A 942 6.63 -39.22 -1.09
C CYS A 942 5.96 -39.02 -2.46
N ASP A 943 4.82 -38.32 -2.50
CA ASP A 943 4.03 -38.14 -3.73
C ASP A 943 4.67 -37.20 -4.76
N ASN A 944 5.62 -36.36 -4.34
CA ASN A 944 6.10 -35.23 -5.16
C ASN A 944 7.64 -35.14 -5.27
N THR A 945 8.35 -36.16 -4.79
CA THR A 945 9.81 -36.23 -4.75
C THR A 945 10.30 -37.64 -5.09
N GLN A 946 11.60 -37.79 -5.39
CA GLN A 946 12.22 -39.10 -5.57
C GLN A 946 12.83 -39.65 -4.27
N VAL A 947 12.38 -39.18 -3.11
CA VAL A 947 12.81 -39.70 -1.81
C VAL A 947 12.18 -41.08 -1.62
N SER A 948 12.99 -42.11 -1.40
CA SER A 948 12.53 -43.51 -1.27
C SER A 948 12.01 -43.86 0.12
N GLU A 949 12.57 -43.24 1.16
CA GLU A 949 12.26 -43.51 2.57
C GLU A 949 12.09 -42.19 3.32
N VAL A 950 11.01 -42.06 4.09
CA VAL A 950 10.73 -40.89 4.94
C VAL A 950 10.11 -41.34 6.27
N GLN A 951 10.46 -40.66 7.36
CA GLN A 951 9.82 -40.89 8.66
C GLN A 951 8.35 -40.43 8.64
N THR A 952 7.48 -41.06 9.43
CA THR A 952 6.05 -40.73 9.47
C THR A 952 5.79 -39.26 9.83
N TYR A 953 6.51 -38.74 10.83
CA TYR A 953 6.43 -37.34 11.29
C TYR A 953 7.71 -36.62 10.89
N VAL A 954 7.65 -35.87 9.78
CA VAL A 954 8.87 -35.32 9.15
C VAL A 954 9.60 -34.29 10.00
N PHE A 955 8.92 -33.62 10.92
CA PHE A 955 9.51 -32.64 11.84
C PHE A 955 10.37 -33.28 12.95
N GLN A 956 10.24 -34.59 13.15
CA GLN A 956 10.98 -35.34 14.16
C GLN A 956 11.99 -36.28 13.49
N PRO A 957 13.14 -36.55 14.14
CA PRO A 957 14.14 -37.46 13.61
C PRO A 957 13.73 -38.92 13.80
N SER A 958 14.29 -39.81 12.97
CA SER A 958 14.08 -41.25 13.09
C SER A 958 14.69 -41.78 14.40
N GLY A 959 13.90 -42.53 15.18
CA GLY A 959 14.35 -43.17 16.43
C GLY A 959 14.19 -42.36 17.73
N SER A 960 13.53 -41.20 17.72
CA SER A 960 13.20 -40.49 18.96
C SER A 960 12.20 -41.29 19.82
N ARG A 961 12.62 -41.63 21.05
CA ARG A 961 12.05 -42.66 21.94
C ARG A 961 10.64 -42.43 22.52
N SER A 962 9.79 -41.56 21.97
CA SER A 962 8.54 -41.13 22.66
C SER A 962 7.20 -41.57 22.05
N VAL A 963 7.17 -42.49 21.08
CA VAL A 963 5.90 -43.11 20.65
C VAL A 963 6.04 -44.63 20.57
N VAL A 964 5.26 -45.28 21.44
CA VAL A 964 4.88 -46.71 21.59
C VAL A 964 5.57 -47.73 20.66
N LYS A 965 6.09 -48.80 21.29
CA LYS A 965 6.60 -50.06 20.74
C LYS A 965 5.99 -50.48 19.37
N GLU A 966 6.59 -50.04 18.28
CA GLU A 966 6.63 -50.80 17.01
C GLU A 966 8.08 -50.84 16.52
N LYS A 967 8.84 -51.81 17.03
CA LYS A 967 10.16 -52.15 16.48
C LYS A 967 9.97 -52.61 15.02
N ARG A 968 10.76 -52.01 14.11
CA ARG A 968 10.99 -52.34 12.68
C ARG A 968 10.14 -51.68 11.57
N LYS A 969 9.28 -50.69 11.83
CA LYS A 969 8.54 -49.94 10.77
C LYS A 969 8.70 -48.40 10.83
N SER A 970 9.92 -47.89 11.04
CA SER A 970 10.14 -46.44 11.22
C SER A 970 10.18 -45.60 9.93
N TYR A 971 10.15 -46.23 8.75
CA TYR A 971 10.10 -45.56 7.45
C TYR A 971 8.90 -46.05 6.64
N LEU A 972 8.16 -45.13 6.01
CA LEU A 972 7.25 -45.48 4.92
C LEU A 972 8.09 -45.65 3.65
N CYS A 973 7.97 -46.79 2.96
CA CYS A 973 8.43 -46.90 1.58
C CYS A 973 7.54 -46.02 0.70
N CYS A 974 8.13 -45.07 0.00
CA CYS A 974 7.46 -44.37 -1.08
C CYS A 974 7.37 -45.35 -2.27
N ILE A 975 6.34 -46.20 -2.31
CA ILE A 975 6.08 -47.08 -3.46
C ILE A 975 5.84 -46.16 -4.67
N TYR A 976 6.65 -46.35 -5.73
CA TYR A 976 6.69 -45.54 -6.95
C TYR A 976 5.29 -45.10 -7.41
N ALA A 977 4.94 -43.84 -7.16
CA ALA A 977 3.78 -43.17 -7.73
C ALA A 977 4.28 -42.29 -8.89
N PHE A 978 3.86 -42.60 -10.11
CA PHE A 978 4.15 -41.85 -11.34
C PHE A 978 3.17 -40.69 -11.55
#